data_AF-A0A0D8J3J4-F1
#
_entry.id   AF-A0A0D8J3J4-F1
#
_cell.length_a   1.000
_cell.length_b   1.000
_cell.length_c   1.000
_cell.angle_alpha   90.00
_cell.angle_beta   90.00
_cell.angle_gamma   90.00
#
_symmetry.space_group_name_H-M   'P 1'
#
loop_
_entity.id
_entity.type
_entity.pdbx_description
1 polymer ?
#
loop_
_entity_poly.entity_id
_entity_poly.type
_entity_poly.pdbx_seq_one_letter_code
_entity_poly.pdbx_strand_id
1 'polypeptide(L)'
;MKRLIQRVAALTAALCVAAACVAPVYAETANTEKEENVYVSLAGDGSVADIYIVNMFALDGKTEIRDYGAYSSVRNLTSEADISLDGDSVTVSAEAGTFYYQANLKDAQLPWNISVAYMLDGKNVAADELAGANGHLVISGSVTKNKLADGDFYEAYMVQATVLLDTVKCRNIQTEGATEANVGADKQLSYMKLPGQDLSFTIETDVTDFSMEGISLNAVPLAIHMEKPDTSELDGQIDDLQDGAQELDDGAKELAAGAQELNSGAAAVASGAASLVAGANTLSGGAAGLAGGTSELSSGLSLLAGQSAALQSGAGTIFDSLLSAANTQLENLLTRTGLSYTPMTRENYAAVLADVQQQIGGAALKAATEEARAKVTAEVTAAVQVQVEQQATRAARAQAEAEVRKQEQPIRDGVTAAIREQVKASITEEQIFSAAYENVCTQPGAENMTEEEKRGAAAALAASEREALLETVTDTAMVSPEVQQQIDTQVENEVQKQVDAVMAMPETQAAIQQQIDGQMVSDEVQGLIAMNIESAMAGDAVQSEIAAAVEQATGADSALIKPLNTLATQLTGFDAFYQGLLQYTNGVDSAARAASQVADGTARLQAGAAQVSGGAASLQQGSRSLTDGAARLAGGSSELAEGTGELRGRTSDMDSQLNDKIDELIDGFTGADYEICSFVSEKNTQVDAVQFVMTTPAIEEAEARRAPAQEAQTLSLWQRLLALFQ
;
A
#
# COMPACT_ATOMS: atom_id res chain seq x y z
N MET A 1 -29.27 -58.60 105.42
CA MET A 1 -28.67 -57.98 106.63
C MET A 1 -28.42 -56.52 106.31
N LYS A 2 -29.08 -55.49 106.81
CA LYS A 2 -30.26 -55.32 107.68
C LYS A 2 -31.45 -54.98 106.74
N ARG A 3 -32.42 -55.86 106.53
CA ARG A 3 -33.60 -56.06 107.40
C ARG A 3 -34.34 -54.72 107.59
N LEU A 4 -35.48 -54.44 106.94
CA LEU A 4 -36.70 -55.27 106.84
C LEU A 4 -37.16 -55.64 108.27
N ILE A 5 -38.41 -55.29 108.63
CA ILE A 5 -39.04 -55.24 109.98
C ILE A 5 -39.02 -53.77 110.47
N GLN A 6 -40.05 -52.93 110.27
CA GLN A 6 -41.51 -53.11 110.14
C GLN A 6 -42.06 -52.02 109.17
N ARG A 7 -42.90 -52.20 108.13
CA ARG A 7 -43.89 -53.25 107.82
C ARG A 7 -44.65 -53.64 109.09
N VAL A 8 -45.89 -53.23 109.31
CA VAL A 8 -47.06 -53.64 108.54
C VAL A 8 -48.26 -52.86 109.06
N ALA A 9 -48.97 -52.19 108.17
CA ALA A 9 -50.42 -52.26 108.03
C ALA A 9 -50.78 -51.37 106.82
N ALA A 10 -51.50 -51.78 105.81
CA ALA A 10 -52.00 -53.05 105.33
C ALA A 10 -52.29 -52.74 103.85
N LEU A 11 -51.75 -53.50 102.91
CA LEU A 11 -52.48 -54.61 102.29
C LEU A 11 -53.87 -54.19 101.78
N THR A 12 -53.96 -54.23 100.45
CA THR A 12 -55.05 -54.83 99.65
C THR A 12 -56.36 -54.07 99.43
N ALA A 13 -56.82 -54.26 98.19
CA ALA A 13 -58.17 -54.20 97.67
C ALA A 13 -58.65 -52.79 97.30
N ALA A 14 -58.60 -52.42 96.02
CA ALA A 14 -59.43 -52.91 94.91
C ALA A 14 -60.60 -51.95 94.68
N LEU A 15 -60.66 -51.45 93.44
CA LEU A 15 -61.85 -51.20 92.63
C LEU A 15 -62.92 -50.25 93.20
N CYS A 16 -63.21 -49.26 92.33
CA CYS A 16 -64.48 -48.58 92.12
C CYS A 16 -64.64 -47.15 92.65
N VAL A 17 -65.08 -46.32 91.70
CA VAL A 17 -65.83 -45.04 91.81
C VAL A 17 -65.00 -43.75 91.76
N ALA A 18 -64.93 -43.23 90.53
CA ALA A 18 -65.08 -41.84 90.07
C ALA A 18 -64.93 -40.64 91.05
N ALA A 19 -64.22 -39.63 90.53
CA ALA A 19 -64.37 -38.19 90.76
C ALA A 19 -63.92 -37.59 92.12
N ALA A 20 -62.79 -36.88 92.10
CA ALA A 20 -62.40 -35.77 93.00
C ALA A 20 -60.93 -35.38 92.69
N CYS A 21 -60.48 -34.14 92.50
CA CYS A 21 -61.09 -32.82 92.42
C CYS A 21 -60.23 -32.00 91.45
N VAL A 22 -60.82 -31.49 90.38
CA VAL A 22 -60.31 -30.29 89.71
C VAL A 22 -60.54 -29.17 90.73
N ALA A 23 -59.49 -28.54 91.24
CA ALA A 23 -59.67 -27.28 91.95
C ALA A 23 -60.33 -26.32 90.94
N PRO A 24 -61.50 -25.74 91.22
CA PRO A 24 -62.01 -24.70 90.35
C PRO A 24 -60.98 -23.57 90.38
N VAL A 25 -60.29 -23.38 89.26
CA VAL A 25 -59.77 -22.06 88.90
C VAL A 25 -61.03 -21.24 88.72
N TYR A 26 -61.37 -20.42 89.72
CA TYR A 26 -62.37 -19.39 89.50
C TYR A 26 -61.84 -18.54 88.35
N ALA A 27 -62.54 -18.56 87.22
CA ALA A 27 -62.33 -17.56 86.19
C ALA A 27 -62.59 -16.21 86.87
N GLU A 28 -61.55 -15.40 86.99
CA GLU A 28 -61.65 -14.05 87.52
C GLU A 28 -62.65 -13.31 86.62
N THR A 29 -63.74 -12.84 87.22
CA THR A 29 -64.79 -12.17 86.47
C THR A 29 -64.25 -10.81 86.05
N ALA A 30 -64.32 -10.49 84.75
CA ALA A 30 -63.78 -9.24 84.19
C ALA A 30 -64.35 -8.02 84.94
N ASN A 31 -63.52 -6.99 85.10
CA ASN A 31 -63.99 -5.71 85.61
C ASN A 31 -64.97 -5.07 84.63
N THR A 32 -65.80 -4.17 85.13
CA THR A 32 -66.63 -3.32 84.28
C THR A 32 -65.76 -2.24 83.63
N GLU A 33 -65.97 -1.99 82.34
CA GLU A 33 -65.34 -0.91 81.57
C GLU A 33 -65.44 0.44 82.31
N LYS A 34 -64.32 1.14 82.39
CA LYS A 34 -64.21 2.34 83.24
C LYS A 34 -63.22 3.37 82.72
N GLU A 35 -63.43 4.60 83.17
CA GLU A 35 -62.42 5.66 83.14
C GLU A 35 -61.93 5.95 84.56
N GLU A 36 -60.62 6.17 84.71
CA GLU A 36 -59.97 6.50 85.99
C GLU A 36 -59.45 7.94 85.99
N ASN A 37 -59.97 8.75 86.90
CA ASN A 37 -59.38 10.04 87.20
C ASN A 37 -58.65 9.97 88.53
N VAL A 38 -57.33 9.98 88.48
CA VAL A 38 -56.43 9.94 89.63
C VAL A 38 -56.19 11.36 90.10
N TYR A 39 -56.77 11.70 91.25
CA TYR A 39 -56.58 13.00 91.90
C TYR A 39 -55.53 12.89 92.99
N VAL A 40 -54.50 13.73 92.87
CA VAL A 40 -53.40 13.80 93.84
C VAL A 40 -53.41 15.16 94.49
N SER A 41 -53.61 15.18 95.81
CA SER A 41 -53.34 16.36 96.61
C SER A 41 -51.87 16.36 97.01
N LEU A 42 -51.13 17.36 96.58
CA LEU A 42 -49.74 17.56 96.93
C LEU A 42 -49.62 18.48 98.15
N ALA A 43 -48.56 18.36 98.92
CA ALA A 43 -48.14 19.38 99.87
C ALA A 43 -47.46 20.55 99.12
N GLY A 44 -47.23 21.66 99.84
CA GLY A 44 -46.61 22.86 99.25
C GLY A 44 -45.22 22.60 98.63
N ASP A 45 -44.49 21.59 99.10
CA ASP A 45 -43.18 21.18 98.57
C ASP A 45 -43.25 20.19 97.40
N GLY A 46 -44.47 19.83 96.96
CA GLY A 46 -44.71 18.84 95.91
C GLY A 46 -44.75 17.39 96.38
N SER A 47 -44.53 17.10 97.67
CA SER A 47 -44.68 15.74 98.20
C SER A 47 -46.15 15.30 98.22
N VAL A 48 -46.41 14.00 98.07
CA VAL A 48 -47.78 13.46 98.01
C VAL A 48 -48.42 13.52 99.40
N ALA A 49 -49.54 14.23 99.54
CA ALA A 49 -50.29 14.32 100.79
C ALA A 49 -51.47 13.32 100.83
N ASP A 50 -52.25 13.23 99.76
CA ASP A 50 -53.39 12.32 99.64
C ASP A 50 -53.61 11.94 98.17
N ILE A 51 -54.05 10.70 97.92
CA ILE A 51 -54.43 10.24 96.58
C ILE A 51 -55.81 9.61 96.66
N TYR A 52 -56.71 10.09 95.82
CA TYR A 52 -57.99 9.44 95.60
C TYR A 52 -58.27 9.31 94.11
N ILE A 53 -59.09 8.33 93.77
CA ILE A 53 -59.45 8.02 92.40
C ILE A 53 -60.94 8.10 92.28
N VAL A 54 -61.39 8.79 91.24
CA VAL A 54 -62.78 8.78 90.82
C VAL A 54 -62.87 7.83 89.65
N ASN A 55 -63.46 6.67 89.89
CA ASN A 55 -63.78 5.73 88.84
C ASN A 55 -65.14 6.11 88.26
N MET A 56 -65.21 6.22 86.93
CA MET A 56 -66.44 6.48 86.19
C MET A 56 -66.81 5.24 85.37
N PHE A 57 -68.07 4.83 85.47
CA PHE A 57 -68.64 3.73 84.69
C PHE A 57 -69.84 4.26 83.92
N ALA A 58 -69.85 4.10 82.60
CA ALA A 58 -71.00 4.39 81.76
C ALA A 58 -71.82 3.11 81.57
N LEU A 59 -73.02 3.05 82.14
CA LEU A 59 -73.83 1.83 82.15
C LEU A 59 -75.08 1.94 81.26
N ASP A 60 -75.21 1.04 80.30
CA ASP A 60 -76.40 0.95 79.42
C ASP A 60 -77.64 0.38 80.11
N GLY A 61 -77.47 -0.23 81.28
CA GLY A 61 -78.50 -0.94 82.02
C GLY A 61 -78.14 -1.07 83.49
N LYS A 62 -79.03 -1.68 84.29
CA LYS A 62 -78.70 -2.04 85.66
C LYS A 62 -77.60 -3.09 85.66
N THR A 63 -76.44 -2.74 86.23
CA THR A 63 -75.22 -3.56 86.17
C THR A 63 -74.67 -3.74 87.58
N GLU A 64 -74.12 -4.92 87.85
CA GLU A 64 -73.26 -5.15 89.00
C GLU A 64 -71.84 -4.73 88.60
N ILE A 65 -71.45 -3.52 89.01
CA ILE A 65 -70.09 -3.01 88.76
C ILE A 65 -69.12 -3.85 89.56
N ARG A 66 -68.02 -4.24 88.91
CA ARG A 66 -66.87 -4.88 89.54
C ARG A 66 -65.61 -4.10 89.19
N ASP A 67 -64.88 -3.70 90.22
CA ASP A 67 -63.61 -3.00 90.10
C ASP A 67 -62.60 -3.57 91.10
N TYR A 68 -61.30 -3.40 90.83
CA TYR A 68 -60.22 -3.86 91.68
C TYR A 68 -59.28 -2.74 92.08
N GLY A 69 -58.85 -2.71 93.34
CA GLY A 69 -57.84 -1.77 93.83
C GLY A 69 -57.60 -1.90 95.32
N ALA A 70 -56.37 -1.58 95.75
CA ALA A 70 -55.98 -1.58 97.16
C ALA A 70 -56.48 -0.32 97.89
N TYR A 71 -57.80 -0.19 98.01
CA TYR A 71 -58.44 1.01 98.54
C TYR A 71 -58.54 0.99 100.08
N SER A 72 -58.26 2.13 100.72
CA SER A 72 -58.46 2.29 102.17
C SER A 72 -59.90 2.60 102.55
N SER A 73 -60.63 3.25 101.66
CA SER A 73 -62.05 3.56 101.82
C SER A 73 -62.67 3.86 100.45
N VAL A 74 -63.93 3.48 100.28
CA VAL A 74 -64.71 3.77 99.08
C VAL A 74 -65.97 4.57 99.44
N ARG A 75 -66.37 5.47 98.56
CA ARG A 75 -67.54 6.33 98.74
C ARG A 75 -68.31 6.45 97.43
N ASN A 76 -69.56 6.02 97.44
CA ASN A 76 -70.49 6.27 96.33
C ASN A 76 -70.76 7.78 96.21
N LEU A 77 -70.60 8.33 95.02
CA LEU A 77 -70.85 9.75 94.72
C LEU A 77 -72.16 9.99 93.97
N THR A 78 -72.86 8.93 93.57
CA THR A 78 -73.96 8.98 92.60
C THR A 78 -75.32 8.64 93.22
N SER A 79 -75.37 7.62 94.09
CA SER A 79 -76.62 7.08 94.63
C SER A 79 -76.54 6.72 96.12
N GLU A 80 -77.67 6.37 96.71
CA GLU A 80 -77.76 5.83 98.08
C GLU A 80 -77.45 4.32 98.16
N ALA A 81 -77.04 3.68 97.07
CA ALA A 81 -76.69 2.27 97.06
C ALA A 81 -75.40 2.02 97.85
N ASP A 82 -75.42 1.02 98.73
CA ASP A 82 -74.24 0.59 99.48
C ASP A 82 -73.17 0.04 98.52
N ILE A 83 -71.93 0.48 98.73
CA ILE A 83 -70.75 -0.01 98.02
C ILE A 83 -70.01 -1.02 98.90
N SER A 84 -69.75 -2.21 98.38
CA SER A 84 -69.04 -3.26 99.10
C SER A 84 -67.56 -3.26 98.72
N LEU A 85 -66.69 -3.23 99.72
CA LEU A 85 -65.24 -3.43 99.58
C LEU A 85 -64.85 -4.72 100.30
N ASP A 86 -64.52 -5.76 99.54
CA ASP A 86 -64.07 -7.06 100.04
C ASP A 86 -62.64 -7.34 99.55
N GLY A 87 -61.66 -7.13 100.42
CA GLY A 87 -60.25 -7.19 100.07
C GLY A 87 -59.87 -6.10 99.07
N ASP A 88 -59.45 -6.51 97.87
CA ASP A 88 -59.11 -5.65 96.74
C ASP A 88 -60.26 -5.49 95.74
N SER A 89 -61.42 -6.12 95.97
CA SER A 89 -62.58 -6.05 95.06
C SER A 89 -63.64 -5.08 95.58
N VAL A 90 -64.06 -4.19 94.69
CA VAL A 90 -65.21 -3.31 94.87
C VAL A 90 -66.38 -3.83 94.06
N THR A 91 -67.54 -3.97 94.70
CA THR A 91 -68.79 -4.32 94.02
C THR A 91 -69.93 -3.39 94.43
N VAL A 92 -70.71 -2.97 93.43
CA VAL A 92 -71.90 -2.13 93.63
C VAL A 92 -72.93 -2.38 92.55
N SER A 93 -74.21 -2.49 92.94
CA SER A 93 -75.31 -2.56 91.99
C SER A 93 -75.73 -1.14 91.62
N ALA A 94 -75.49 -0.74 90.38
CA ALA A 94 -75.82 0.58 89.85
C ALA A 94 -76.90 0.46 88.77
N GLU A 95 -77.79 1.44 88.71
CA GLU A 95 -78.80 1.56 87.65
C GLU A 95 -78.16 2.13 86.36
N ALA A 96 -78.90 2.11 85.25
CA ALA A 96 -78.45 2.69 83.99
C ALA A 96 -78.11 4.19 84.13
N GLY A 97 -77.07 4.64 83.43
CA GLY A 97 -76.52 5.99 83.52
C GLY A 97 -75.04 5.98 83.96
N THR A 98 -74.52 7.15 84.30
CA THR A 98 -73.13 7.28 84.75
C THR A 98 -73.03 7.08 86.24
N PHE A 99 -72.21 6.12 86.64
CA PHE A 99 -71.92 5.84 88.04
C PHE A 99 -70.49 6.26 88.40
N TYR A 100 -70.39 7.09 89.43
CA TYR A 100 -69.15 7.55 90.04
C TYR A 100 -69.02 7.03 91.45
N TYR A 101 -67.83 6.53 91.77
CA TYR A 101 -67.42 6.36 93.15
C TYR A 101 -65.98 6.83 93.34
N GLN A 102 -65.73 7.38 94.52
CA GLN A 102 -64.39 7.77 94.95
C GLN A 102 -63.77 6.64 95.78
N ALA A 103 -62.52 6.34 95.51
CA ALA A 103 -61.72 5.40 96.27
C ALA A 103 -60.44 6.10 96.76
N ASN A 104 -60.19 6.07 98.07
CA ASN A 104 -58.94 6.63 98.62
C ASN A 104 -57.88 5.54 98.67
N LEU A 105 -56.63 5.91 98.36
CA LEU A 105 -55.48 5.02 98.39
C LEU A 105 -54.62 5.31 99.62
N LYS A 106 -53.96 4.27 100.13
CA LYS A 106 -52.97 4.42 101.20
C LYS A 106 -51.61 3.94 100.69
N ASP A 107 -50.59 4.79 100.84
CA ASP A 107 -49.19 4.50 100.49
C ASP A 107 -48.90 4.21 98.99
N ALA A 108 -49.77 4.67 98.07
CA ALA A 108 -49.57 4.50 96.62
C ALA A 108 -48.41 5.35 96.08
N GLN A 109 -47.60 4.78 95.18
CA GLN A 109 -46.48 5.46 94.54
C GLN A 109 -46.93 6.07 93.21
N LEU A 110 -46.71 7.38 93.03
CA LEU A 110 -46.98 8.01 91.74
C LEU A 110 -45.89 7.72 90.72
N PRO A 111 -46.21 7.65 89.40
CA PRO A 111 -45.22 7.46 88.34
C PRO A 111 -44.18 8.59 88.25
N TRP A 112 -44.48 9.75 88.84
CA TRP A 112 -43.62 10.92 88.84
C TRP A 112 -43.18 11.31 90.26
N ASN A 113 -41.92 11.71 90.40
CA ASN A 113 -41.42 12.46 91.54
C ASN A 113 -41.65 13.95 91.29
N ILE A 114 -42.48 14.56 92.13
CA ILE A 114 -42.85 15.97 92.04
C ILE A 114 -42.14 16.73 93.16
N SER A 115 -41.53 17.86 92.82
CA SER A 115 -40.98 18.78 93.81
C SER A 115 -41.29 20.22 93.42
N VAL A 116 -41.60 21.04 94.42
CA VAL A 116 -41.82 22.47 94.29
C VAL A 116 -41.04 23.18 95.40
N ALA A 117 -40.29 24.21 95.02
CA ALA A 117 -39.48 24.98 95.94
C ALA A 117 -39.70 26.48 95.71
N TYR A 118 -39.65 27.24 96.80
CA TYR A 118 -39.84 28.69 96.78
C TYR A 118 -38.67 29.39 97.43
N MET A 119 -38.23 30.49 96.83
CA MET A 119 -37.21 31.37 97.38
C MET A 119 -37.71 32.81 97.42
N LEU A 120 -37.78 33.41 98.60
CA LEU A 120 -38.10 34.83 98.79
C LEU A 120 -36.82 35.58 99.16
N ASP A 121 -36.48 36.62 98.39
CA ASP A 121 -35.27 37.44 98.54
C ASP A 121 -33.99 36.59 98.66
N GLY A 122 -33.93 35.50 97.87
CA GLY A 122 -32.78 34.59 97.83
C GLY A 122 -32.71 33.56 98.98
N LYS A 123 -33.74 33.45 99.82
CA LYS A 123 -33.81 32.44 100.90
C LYS A 123 -34.92 31.44 100.65
N ASN A 124 -34.63 30.15 100.87
CA ASN A 124 -35.66 29.11 100.84
C ASN A 124 -36.71 29.38 101.92
N VAL A 125 -37.98 29.35 101.51
CA VAL A 125 -39.13 29.56 102.38
C VAL A 125 -40.15 28.45 102.14
N ALA A 126 -40.86 28.07 103.21
CA ALA A 126 -41.95 27.11 103.09
C ALA A 126 -43.18 27.78 102.45
N ALA A 127 -44.00 27.00 101.76
CA ALA A 127 -45.16 27.53 101.02
C ALA A 127 -46.16 28.27 101.92
N ASP A 128 -46.33 27.82 103.16
CA ASP A 128 -47.22 28.41 104.17
C ASP A 128 -46.70 29.72 104.77
N GLU A 129 -45.41 30.05 104.59
CA GLU A 129 -44.79 31.30 105.02
C GLU A 129 -44.87 32.41 103.95
N LEU A 130 -45.36 32.10 102.74
CA LEU A 130 -45.41 33.03 101.61
C LEU A 130 -46.67 33.89 101.54
N ALA A 131 -47.74 33.48 102.23
CA ALA A 131 -48.99 34.23 102.22
C ALA A 131 -48.79 35.67 102.73
N GLY A 132 -49.19 36.67 101.94
CA GLY A 132 -49.05 38.09 102.27
C GLY A 132 -47.60 38.62 102.17
N ALA A 133 -46.64 37.79 101.73
CA ALA A 133 -45.24 38.18 101.62
C ALA A 133 -45.02 39.27 100.56
N ASN A 134 -43.95 40.06 100.75
CA ASN A 134 -43.51 41.09 99.81
C ASN A 134 -42.02 40.88 99.54
N GLY A 135 -41.57 41.00 98.29
CA GLY A 135 -40.17 40.81 97.92
C GLY A 135 -40.00 40.24 96.53
N HIS A 136 -38.82 39.69 96.22
CA HIS A 136 -38.56 38.98 94.98
C HIS A 136 -38.72 37.47 95.19
N LEU A 137 -39.67 36.85 94.51
CA LEU A 137 -40.03 35.44 94.63
C LEU A 137 -39.54 34.65 93.40
N VAL A 138 -38.90 33.52 93.67
CA VAL A 138 -38.59 32.49 92.68
C VAL A 138 -39.34 31.21 93.03
N ILE A 139 -40.13 30.69 92.08
CA ILE A 139 -40.84 29.43 92.18
C ILE A 139 -40.18 28.44 91.23
N SER A 140 -39.66 27.33 91.74
CA SER A 140 -39.07 26.27 90.91
C SER A 140 -39.83 24.98 91.11
N GLY A 141 -40.15 24.28 90.02
CA GLY A 141 -40.79 22.98 90.08
C GLY A 141 -40.12 21.96 89.18
N SER A 142 -40.16 20.69 89.59
CA SER A 142 -39.64 19.57 88.81
C SER A 142 -40.59 18.38 88.87
N VAL A 143 -40.78 17.72 87.74
CA VAL A 143 -41.48 16.44 87.61
C VAL A 143 -40.56 15.49 86.86
N THR A 144 -40.14 14.42 87.52
CA THR A 144 -39.15 13.47 87.01
C THR A 144 -39.61 12.03 87.21
N LYS A 145 -38.99 11.06 86.52
CA LYS A 145 -39.39 9.63 86.65
C LYS A 145 -39.27 9.13 88.09
N ASN A 146 -40.35 8.56 88.63
CA ASN A 146 -40.30 7.78 89.85
C ASN A 146 -39.95 6.31 89.53
N LYS A 147 -38.73 5.90 89.88
CA LYS A 147 -38.26 4.52 89.66
C LYS A 147 -38.86 3.49 90.62
N LEU A 148 -39.63 3.93 91.61
CA LEU A 148 -40.29 3.07 92.60
C LEU A 148 -41.76 2.79 92.27
N ALA A 149 -42.32 3.46 91.26
CA ALA A 149 -43.67 3.20 90.79
C ALA A 149 -43.66 2.14 89.68
N ASP A 150 -44.69 1.31 89.68
CA ASP A 150 -44.92 0.30 88.64
C ASP A 150 -45.72 0.91 87.46
N GLY A 151 -45.50 0.39 86.26
CA GLY A 151 -46.18 0.80 85.02
C GLY A 151 -45.42 1.84 84.17
N ASP A 152 -45.84 1.99 82.90
CA ASP A 152 -45.16 2.81 81.89
C ASP A 152 -45.76 4.23 81.74
N PHE A 153 -46.56 4.68 82.72
CA PHE A 153 -47.22 5.99 82.68
C PHE A 153 -46.24 7.15 82.41
N TYR A 154 -45.03 7.12 82.98
CA TYR A 154 -44.02 8.16 82.73
C TYR A 154 -43.58 8.21 81.25
N GLU A 155 -43.45 7.06 80.59
CA GLU A 155 -42.99 6.96 79.19
C GLU A 155 -44.12 7.17 78.18
N ALA A 156 -45.39 7.10 78.61
CA ALA A 156 -46.56 7.20 77.74
C ALA A 156 -47.37 8.50 77.91
N TYR A 157 -47.22 9.22 79.02
CA TYR A 157 -48.07 10.38 79.33
C TYR A 157 -47.31 11.69 79.17
N MET A 158 -47.96 12.62 78.48
CA MET A 158 -47.52 14.00 78.42
C MET A 158 -47.87 14.67 79.74
N VAL A 159 -46.90 15.34 80.36
CA VAL A 159 -47.10 16.09 81.60
C VAL A 159 -47.23 17.58 81.28
N GLN A 160 -48.23 18.22 81.86
CA GLN A 160 -48.48 19.64 81.78
C GLN A 160 -48.51 20.27 83.17
N ALA A 161 -47.68 21.29 83.41
CA ALA A 161 -47.72 22.11 84.61
C ALA A 161 -48.35 23.47 84.30
N THR A 162 -49.33 23.90 85.09
CA THR A 162 -50.03 25.18 84.95
C THR A 162 -49.93 25.96 86.25
N VAL A 163 -49.44 27.19 86.15
CA VAL A 163 -49.33 28.14 87.28
C VAL A 163 -50.12 29.40 86.94
N LEU A 164 -51.02 29.83 87.83
CA LEU A 164 -51.74 31.10 87.72
C LEU A 164 -51.19 32.11 88.73
N LEU A 165 -50.86 33.29 88.25
CA LEU A 165 -50.33 34.40 89.06
C LEU A 165 -51.16 35.67 88.86
N ASP A 166 -51.69 36.22 89.94
CA ASP A 166 -52.42 37.50 89.93
C ASP A 166 -51.48 38.63 89.48
N THR A 167 -51.80 39.29 88.37
CA THR A 167 -50.95 40.32 87.76
C THR A 167 -50.93 41.66 88.52
N VAL A 168 -51.84 41.85 89.48
CA VAL A 168 -51.82 42.99 90.41
C VAL A 168 -50.79 42.76 91.52
N LYS A 169 -50.73 41.53 92.03
CA LYS A 169 -49.87 41.11 93.15
C LYS A 169 -48.47 40.68 92.71
N CYS A 170 -48.35 40.09 91.52
CA CYS A 170 -47.11 39.60 90.93
C CYS A 170 -46.72 40.46 89.72
N ARG A 171 -45.60 41.17 89.81
CA ARG A 171 -45.07 42.05 88.75
C ARG A 171 -43.72 41.51 88.26
N ASN A 172 -43.36 41.88 87.04
CA ASN A 172 -42.10 41.46 86.42
C ASN A 172 -41.94 39.93 86.36
N ILE A 173 -43.03 39.21 86.06
CA ILE A 173 -43.03 37.75 85.90
C ILE A 173 -42.10 37.38 84.72
N GLN A 174 -41.06 36.59 85.00
CA GLN A 174 -40.12 36.05 84.02
C GLN A 174 -40.10 34.53 84.13
N THR A 175 -40.14 33.85 82.98
CA THR A 175 -40.03 32.40 82.88
C THR A 175 -39.53 32.00 81.49
N GLU A 176 -38.95 30.80 81.37
CA GLU A 176 -38.55 30.18 80.11
C GLU A 176 -39.33 28.88 79.86
N GLY A 177 -39.69 28.64 78.60
CA GLY A 177 -40.33 27.38 78.19
C GLY A 177 -41.82 27.24 78.52
N ALA A 178 -42.44 28.24 79.15
CA ALA A 178 -43.89 28.32 79.28
C ALA A 178 -44.56 28.85 78.01
N THR A 179 -45.76 28.33 77.73
CA THR A 179 -46.76 29.06 76.95
C THR A 179 -47.48 30.02 77.88
N GLU A 180 -47.39 31.32 77.62
CA GLU A 180 -48.01 32.36 78.46
C GLU A 180 -49.37 32.80 77.90
N ALA A 181 -50.38 32.91 78.77
CA ALA A 181 -51.69 33.45 78.45
C ALA A 181 -52.21 34.36 79.58
N ASN A 182 -53.09 35.32 79.26
CA ASN A 182 -53.77 36.13 80.27
C ASN A 182 -55.21 35.60 80.45
N VAL A 183 -55.58 35.29 81.69
CA VAL A 183 -56.91 34.75 82.06
C VAL A 183 -57.51 35.66 83.14
N GLY A 184 -58.43 36.55 82.74
CA GLY A 184 -59.01 37.52 83.68
C GLY A 184 -57.98 38.50 84.23
N ALA A 185 -57.78 38.49 85.55
CA ALA A 185 -56.75 39.28 86.24
C ALA A 185 -55.41 38.53 86.39
N ASP A 186 -55.37 37.25 86.01
CA ASP A 186 -54.23 36.36 86.23
C ASP A 186 -53.42 36.15 84.95
N LYS A 187 -52.14 35.84 85.13
CA LYS A 187 -51.25 35.31 84.10
C LYS A 187 -51.15 33.80 84.29
N GLN A 188 -51.54 33.05 83.27
CA GLN A 188 -51.41 31.60 83.22
C GLN A 188 -50.10 31.23 82.50
N LEU A 189 -49.28 30.42 83.16
CA LEU A 189 -48.04 29.87 82.64
C LEU A 189 -48.20 28.35 82.49
N SER A 190 -48.20 27.86 81.25
CA SER A 190 -48.37 26.43 80.94
C SER A 190 -47.09 25.82 80.38
N TYR A 191 -46.48 24.89 81.11
CA TYR A 191 -45.33 24.10 80.67
C TYR A 191 -45.81 22.74 80.23
N MET A 192 -45.35 22.25 79.09
CA MET A 192 -45.74 20.94 78.56
C MET A 192 -44.49 20.15 78.21
N LYS A 193 -44.48 18.88 78.56
CA LYS A 193 -43.39 17.96 78.24
C LYS A 193 -43.95 16.65 77.70
N LEU A 194 -43.40 16.23 76.57
CA LEU A 194 -43.75 14.96 75.93
C LEU A 194 -43.43 13.78 76.85
N PRO A 195 -44.08 12.62 76.63
CA PRO A 195 -43.79 11.40 77.37
C PRO A 195 -42.29 11.05 77.44
N GLY A 196 -41.87 10.48 78.57
CA GLY A 196 -40.48 10.05 78.80
C GLY A 196 -39.49 11.16 79.15
N GLN A 197 -39.91 12.43 79.13
CA GLN A 197 -39.01 13.57 79.38
C GLN A 197 -39.30 14.27 80.73
N ASP A 198 -38.24 14.67 81.42
CA ASP A 198 -38.34 15.45 82.67
C ASP A 198 -38.92 16.86 82.40
N LEU A 199 -39.86 17.29 83.23
CA LEU A 199 -40.39 18.65 83.23
C LEU A 199 -39.72 19.43 84.36
N SER A 200 -39.15 20.60 84.04
CA SER A 200 -38.67 21.54 85.04
C SER A 200 -39.08 22.96 84.64
N PHE A 201 -39.42 23.78 85.62
CA PHE A 201 -39.76 25.19 85.39
C PHE A 201 -39.21 26.07 86.50
N THR A 202 -38.99 27.34 86.18
CA THR A 202 -38.61 28.38 87.14
C THR A 202 -39.33 29.67 86.76
N ILE A 203 -39.96 30.30 87.75
CA ILE A 203 -40.71 31.54 87.59
C ILE A 203 -40.14 32.55 88.57
N GLU A 204 -39.68 33.69 88.07
CA GLU A 204 -39.20 34.80 88.88
C GLU A 204 -40.21 35.95 88.82
N THR A 205 -40.55 36.54 89.96
CA THR A 205 -41.52 37.65 90.01
C THR A 205 -41.32 38.51 91.26
N ASP A 206 -41.60 39.80 91.14
CA ASP A 206 -41.70 40.70 92.30
C ASP A 206 -43.12 40.62 92.86
N VAL A 207 -43.25 40.33 94.15
CA VAL A 207 -44.54 40.07 94.81
C VAL A 207 -44.87 41.12 95.86
N THR A 208 -46.15 41.48 95.93
CA THR A 208 -46.75 42.32 96.98
C THR A 208 -48.04 41.69 97.46
N ASP A 209 -48.19 41.51 98.78
CA ASP A 209 -49.32 40.79 99.38
C ASP A 209 -49.60 39.44 98.69
N PHE A 210 -48.54 38.64 98.58
CA PHE A 210 -48.52 37.47 97.71
C PHE A 210 -49.64 36.48 98.02
N SER A 211 -50.35 36.08 96.99
CA SER A 211 -51.25 34.93 96.97
C SER A 211 -51.24 34.27 95.60
N MET A 212 -51.40 32.95 95.56
CA MET A 212 -51.56 32.21 94.31
C MET A 212 -52.47 31.00 94.51
N GLU A 213 -53.17 30.62 93.44
CA GLU A 213 -53.81 29.31 93.39
C GLU A 213 -52.75 28.20 93.39
N GLY A 214 -53.18 26.98 93.70
CA GLY A 214 -52.32 25.80 93.61
C GLY A 214 -51.77 25.58 92.21
N ILE A 215 -50.55 25.07 92.11
CA ILE A 215 -49.97 24.62 90.85
C ILE A 215 -50.71 23.36 90.41
N SER A 216 -51.30 23.39 89.22
CA SER A 216 -51.96 22.24 88.61
C SER A 216 -50.99 21.49 87.70
N LEU A 217 -50.84 20.19 87.95
CA LEU A 217 -50.04 19.25 87.18
C LEU A 217 -50.96 18.18 86.62
N ASN A 218 -51.08 18.11 85.30
CA ASN A 218 -51.90 17.12 84.61
C ASN A 218 -51.01 16.15 83.85
N ALA A 219 -51.30 14.86 83.91
CA ALA A 219 -50.69 13.88 83.01
C ALA A 219 -51.78 13.16 82.22
N VAL A 220 -51.67 13.19 80.90
CA VAL A 220 -52.62 12.59 79.96
C VAL A 220 -51.87 11.75 78.91
N PRO A 221 -52.45 10.62 78.44
CA PRO A 221 -51.83 9.81 77.41
C PRO A 221 -51.77 10.58 76.08
N LEU A 222 -50.66 10.46 75.35
CA LEU A 222 -50.49 11.14 74.08
C LEU A 222 -50.90 10.23 72.91
N ALA A 223 -52.03 10.53 72.26
CA ALA A 223 -52.46 9.87 71.03
C ALA A 223 -52.40 10.87 69.86
N ILE A 224 -51.26 10.95 69.16
CA ILE A 224 -51.13 11.75 67.94
C ILE A 224 -51.11 10.83 66.72
N HIS A 225 -52.07 10.99 65.80
CA HIS A 225 -51.97 10.42 64.46
C HIS A 225 -51.12 11.34 63.58
N MET A 226 -49.93 10.89 63.17
CA MET A 226 -49.07 11.57 62.19
C MET A 226 -49.24 10.94 60.81
N GLU A 227 -49.49 11.76 59.79
CA GLU A 227 -49.54 11.31 58.39
C GLU A 227 -48.11 11.18 57.83
N LYS A 228 -47.81 10.07 57.16
CA LYS A 228 -46.49 9.84 56.54
C LYS A 228 -46.26 10.86 55.40
N PRO A 229 -45.05 11.42 55.25
CA PRO A 229 -44.73 12.30 54.13
C PRO A 229 -44.78 11.51 52.81
N ASP A 230 -45.24 12.15 51.73
CA ASP A 230 -45.22 11.56 50.39
C ASP A 230 -43.80 11.59 49.80
N THR A 231 -43.22 10.41 49.59
CA THR A 231 -41.87 10.20 49.04
C THR A 231 -41.85 9.85 47.55
N SER A 232 -43.00 9.77 46.90
CA SER A 232 -43.13 9.24 45.53
C SER A 232 -42.30 10.02 44.49
N GLU A 233 -42.16 11.35 44.66
CA GLU A 233 -41.33 12.17 43.76
C GLU A 233 -39.83 11.87 43.92
N LEU A 234 -39.39 11.62 45.16
CA LEU A 234 -38.01 11.29 45.46
C LEU A 234 -37.66 9.88 44.98
N ASP A 235 -38.57 8.92 45.15
CA ASP A 235 -38.43 7.57 44.61
C ASP A 235 -38.26 7.62 43.08
N GLY A 236 -39.09 8.42 42.38
CA GLY A 236 -38.95 8.62 40.94
C GLY A 236 -37.60 9.24 40.52
N GLN A 237 -37.05 10.17 41.31
CA GLN A 237 -35.71 10.73 41.04
C GLN A 237 -34.59 9.71 41.28
N ILE A 238 -34.77 8.78 42.21
CA ILE A 238 -33.83 7.69 42.47
C ILE A 238 -33.87 6.69 41.30
N ASP A 239 -35.04 6.38 40.76
CA ASP A 239 -35.21 5.56 39.56
C ASP A 239 -34.54 6.21 38.35
N ASP A 240 -34.79 7.51 38.10
CA ASP A 240 -34.15 8.25 37.01
C ASP A 240 -32.61 8.23 37.11
N LEU A 241 -32.07 8.32 38.34
CA LEU A 241 -30.63 8.22 38.59
C LEU A 241 -30.09 6.82 38.27
N GLN A 242 -30.83 5.76 38.62
CA GLN A 242 -30.45 4.38 38.31
C GLN A 242 -30.45 4.13 36.80
N ASP A 243 -31.48 4.58 36.10
CA ASP A 243 -31.60 4.47 34.65
C ASP A 243 -30.47 5.23 33.95
N GLY A 244 -30.22 6.48 34.35
CA GLY A 244 -29.11 7.28 33.82
C GLY A 244 -27.73 6.64 34.09
N ALA A 245 -27.54 6.04 35.26
CA ALA A 245 -26.31 5.30 35.57
C ALA A 245 -26.16 4.05 34.69
N GLN A 246 -27.26 3.35 34.40
CA GLN A 246 -27.26 2.19 33.50
C GLN A 246 -26.96 2.57 32.05
N GLU A 247 -27.58 3.64 31.52
CA GLU A 247 -27.28 4.12 30.17
C GLU A 247 -25.80 4.50 30.02
N LEU A 248 -25.22 5.13 31.04
CA LEU A 248 -23.81 5.50 31.03
C LEU A 248 -22.90 4.27 31.13
N ASP A 249 -23.25 3.27 31.94
CA ASP A 249 -22.54 1.99 32.05
C ASP A 249 -22.53 1.24 30.70
N ASP A 250 -23.69 1.13 30.06
CA ASP A 250 -23.81 0.47 28.75
C ASP A 250 -23.03 1.22 27.67
N GLY A 251 -23.15 2.55 27.61
CA GLY A 251 -22.38 3.38 26.67
C GLY A 251 -20.86 3.31 26.91
N ALA A 252 -20.43 3.25 28.17
CA ALA A 252 -19.02 3.08 28.53
C ALA A 252 -18.48 1.71 28.09
N LYS A 253 -19.27 0.63 28.23
CA LYS A 253 -18.91 -0.70 27.72
C LYS A 253 -18.79 -0.74 26.20
N GLU A 254 -19.74 -0.12 25.48
CA GLU A 254 -19.68 -0.01 24.02
C GLU A 254 -18.44 0.76 23.56
N LEU A 255 -18.14 1.90 24.20
CA LEU A 255 -16.96 2.68 23.90
C LEU A 255 -15.66 1.91 24.18
N ALA A 256 -15.62 1.12 25.28
CA ALA A 256 -14.49 0.26 25.58
C ALA A 256 -14.28 -0.81 24.50
N ALA A 257 -15.36 -1.46 24.05
CA ALA A 257 -15.30 -2.45 22.96
C ALA A 257 -14.83 -1.83 21.64
N GLY A 258 -15.39 -0.68 21.24
CA GLY A 258 -14.95 0.04 20.03
C GLY A 258 -13.49 0.48 20.11
N ALA A 259 -13.01 0.90 21.28
CA ALA A 259 -11.61 1.22 21.49
C ALA A 259 -10.70 -0.02 21.37
N GLN A 260 -11.14 -1.20 21.81
CA GLN A 260 -10.41 -2.47 21.62
C GLN A 260 -10.34 -2.89 20.14
N GLU A 261 -11.43 -2.67 19.38
CA GLU A 261 -11.42 -2.91 17.93
C GLU A 261 -10.46 -1.97 17.21
N LEU A 262 -10.48 -0.67 17.55
CA LEU A 262 -9.54 0.32 17.01
C LEU A 262 -8.09 -0.05 17.34
N ASN A 263 -7.83 -0.49 18.58
CA ASN A 263 -6.52 -0.97 19.00
C ASN A 263 -6.03 -2.13 18.12
N SER A 264 -6.89 -3.13 17.90
CA SER A 264 -6.61 -4.30 17.08
C SER A 264 -6.35 -3.93 15.62
N GLY A 265 -7.16 -3.04 15.05
CA GLY A 265 -6.97 -2.53 13.69
C GLY A 265 -5.67 -1.75 13.53
N ALA A 266 -5.35 -0.86 14.48
CA ALA A 266 -4.10 -0.12 14.50
C ALA A 266 -2.88 -1.05 14.61
N ALA A 267 -2.96 -2.10 15.43
CA ALA A 267 -1.90 -3.10 15.54
C ALA A 267 -1.69 -3.87 14.22
N ALA A 268 -2.77 -4.21 13.51
CA ALA A 268 -2.68 -4.84 12.18
C ALA A 268 -2.01 -3.92 11.15
N VAL A 269 -2.34 -2.63 11.14
CA VAL A 269 -1.68 -1.63 10.27
C VAL A 269 -0.21 -1.49 10.63
N ALA A 270 0.14 -1.44 11.92
CA ALA A 270 1.54 -1.38 12.37
C ALA A 270 2.35 -2.60 11.91
N SER A 271 1.74 -3.79 11.93
CA SER A 271 2.35 -5.03 11.44
C SER A 271 2.56 -4.98 9.92
N GLY A 272 1.53 -4.59 9.15
CA GLY A 272 1.65 -4.43 7.69
C GLY A 272 2.69 -3.39 7.28
N ALA A 273 2.76 -2.27 8.01
CA ALA A 273 3.79 -1.26 7.82
C ALA A 273 5.20 -1.82 8.10
N ALA A 274 5.37 -2.66 9.13
CA ALA A 274 6.63 -3.33 9.40
C ALA A 274 7.05 -4.28 8.26
N SER A 275 6.09 -5.03 7.69
CA SER A 275 6.34 -5.86 6.51
C SER A 275 6.75 -5.03 5.29
N LEU A 276 6.14 -3.86 5.10
CA LEU A 276 6.49 -2.94 4.02
C LEU A 276 7.90 -2.37 4.20
N VAL A 277 8.31 -2.01 5.43
CA VAL A 277 9.69 -1.62 5.75
C VAL A 277 10.67 -2.74 5.37
N ALA A 278 10.40 -3.99 5.78
CA ALA A 278 11.26 -5.12 5.47
C ALA A 278 11.37 -5.37 3.95
N GLY A 279 10.25 -5.31 3.23
CA GLY A 279 10.22 -5.45 1.78
C GLY A 279 10.97 -4.34 1.06
N ALA A 280 10.79 -3.08 1.49
CA ALA A 280 11.49 -1.93 0.94
C ALA A 280 13.00 -2.01 1.19
N ASN A 281 13.44 -2.44 2.38
CA ASN A 281 14.86 -2.67 2.67
C ASN A 281 15.44 -3.80 1.81
N THR A 282 14.67 -4.87 1.57
CA THR A 282 15.07 -5.96 0.67
C THR A 282 15.24 -5.48 -0.77
N LEU A 283 14.28 -4.69 -1.27
CA LEU A 283 14.35 -4.07 -2.60
C LEU A 283 15.56 -3.13 -2.71
N SER A 284 15.80 -2.31 -1.70
CA SER A 284 16.97 -1.42 -1.62
C SER A 284 18.28 -2.22 -1.65
N GLY A 285 18.37 -3.33 -0.90
CA GLY A 285 19.53 -4.21 -0.92
C GLY A 285 19.77 -4.86 -2.29
N GLY A 286 18.71 -5.34 -2.94
CA GLY A 286 18.78 -5.89 -4.30
C GLY A 286 19.19 -4.84 -5.34
N ALA A 287 18.66 -3.62 -5.25
CA ALA A 287 19.04 -2.50 -6.10
C ALA A 287 20.52 -2.12 -5.92
N ALA A 288 21.02 -2.11 -4.67
CA ALA A 288 22.43 -1.88 -4.37
C ALA A 288 23.33 -2.99 -4.95
N GLY A 289 22.90 -4.26 -4.88
CA GLY A 289 23.60 -5.38 -5.51
C GLY A 289 23.69 -5.23 -7.03
N LEU A 290 22.59 -4.86 -7.69
CA LEU A 290 22.56 -4.62 -9.13
C LEU A 290 23.41 -3.39 -9.52
N ALA A 291 23.40 -2.32 -8.71
CA ALA A 291 24.27 -1.15 -8.90
C ALA A 291 25.77 -1.53 -8.80
N GLY A 292 26.13 -2.41 -7.86
CA GLY A 292 27.48 -2.97 -7.77
C GLY A 292 27.87 -3.73 -9.03
N GLY A 293 27.06 -4.70 -9.47
CA GLY A 293 27.34 -5.49 -10.67
C GLY A 293 27.38 -4.66 -11.96
N THR A 294 26.54 -3.63 -12.08
CA THR A 294 26.58 -2.71 -13.24
C THR A 294 27.76 -1.77 -13.21
N SER A 295 28.27 -1.39 -12.03
CA SER A 295 29.51 -0.63 -11.89
C SER A 295 30.73 -1.46 -12.31
N GLU A 296 30.76 -2.75 -11.95
CA GLU A 296 31.78 -3.69 -12.42
C GLU A 296 31.72 -3.88 -13.94
N LEU A 297 30.52 -4.08 -14.49
CA LEU A 297 30.30 -4.17 -15.93
C LEU A 297 30.75 -2.90 -16.66
N SER A 298 30.38 -1.72 -16.17
CA SER A 298 30.78 -0.43 -16.74
C SER A 298 32.30 -0.24 -16.73
N SER A 299 32.95 -0.63 -15.63
CA SER A 299 34.41 -0.62 -15.52
C SER A 299 35.07 -1.56 -16.53
N GLY A 300 34.55 -2.78 -16.67
CA GLY A 300 35.02 -3.75 -17.66
C GLY A 300 34.83 -3.28 -19.09
N LEU A 301 33.68 -2.69 -19.41
CA LEU A 301 33.38 -2.11 -20.73
C LEU A 301 34.26 -0.90 -21.02
N SER A 302 34.56 -0.06 -20.03
CA SER A 302 35.47 1.08 -20.18
C SER A 302 36.90 0.61 -20.48
N LEU A 303 37.36 -0.45 -19.80
CA LEU A 303 38.65 -1.09 -20.10
C LEU A 303 38.66 -1.66 -21.52
N LEU A 304 37.60 -2.36 -21.91
CA LEU A 304 37.47 -2.96 -23.23
C LEU A 304 37.40 -1.89 -24.33
N ALA A 305 36.69 -0.79 -24.11
CA ALA A 305 36.65 0.37 -25.02
C ALA A 305 38.04 0.97 -25.20
N GLY A 306 38.78 1.15 -24.09
CA GLY A 306 40.18 1.62 -24.14
C GLY A 306 41.09 0.70 -24.96
N GLN A 307 40.99 -0.62 -24.76
CA GLN A 307 41.77 -1.58 -25.56
C GLN A 307 41.32 -1.64 -27.02
N SER A 308 40.02 -1.50 -27.29
CA SER A 308 39.46 -1.48 -28.65
C SER A 308 39.93 -0.24 -29.41
N ALA A 309 39.97 0.92 -28.76
CA ALA A 309 40.52 2.14 -29.33
C ALA A 309 42.03 2.00 -29.65
N ALA A 310 42.80 1.37 -28.77
CA ALA A 310 44.20 1.08 -29.02
C ALA A 310 44.39 0.12 -30.21
N LEU A 311 43.58 -0.94 -30.28
CA LEU A 311 43.58 -1.90 -31.39
C LEU A 311 43.17 -1.22 -32.70
N GLN A 312 42.15 -0.36 -32.68
CA GLN A 312 41.70 0.42 -33.84
C GLN A 312 42.81 1.35 -34.34
N SER A 313 43.48 2.07 -33.44
CA SER A 313 44.63 2.91 -33.79
C SER A 313 45.77 2.09 -34.41
N GLY A 314 46.07 0.92 -33.83
CA GLY A 314 47.10 0.01 -34.34
C GLY A 314 46.73 -0.54 -35.73
N ALA A 315 45.48 -0.99 -35.90
CA ALA A 315 44.98 -1.47 -37.19
C ALA A 315 45.01 -0.36 -38.25
N GLY A 316 44.64 0.87 -37.88
CA GLY A 316 44.76 2.02 -38.78
C GLY A 316 46.21 2.26 -39.23
N THR A 317 47.15 2.20 -38.29
CA THR A 317 48.58 2.34 -38.59
C THR A 317 49.08 1.24 -39.53
N ILE A 318 48.64 -0.01 -39.34
CA ILE A 318 48.95 -1.12 -40.24
C ILE A 318 48.32 -0.88 -41.63
N PHE A 319 47.08 -0.39 -41.71
CA PHE A 319 46.45 -0.08 -42.99
C PHE A 319 47.22 1.00 -43.74
N ASP A 320 47.62 2.07 -43.06
CA ASP A 320 48.40 3.15 -43.66
C ASP A 320 49.77 2.65 -44.13
N SER A 321 50.39 1.75 -43.36
CA SER A 321 51.64 1.09 -43.74
C SER A 321 51.46 0.17 -44.97
N LEU A 322 50.37 -0.60 -45.02
CA LEU A 322 50.00 -1.42 -46.17
C LEU A 322 49.76 -0.55 -47.41
N LEU A 323 49.05 0.56 -47.28
CA LEU A 323 48.82 1.52 -48.37
C LEU A 323 50.12 2.18 -48.83
N SER A 324 51.03 2.52 -47.91
CA SER A 324 52.34 3.07 -48.28
C SER A 324 53.18 2.04 -49.05
N ALA A 325 53.19 0.78 -48.60
CA ALA A 325 53.88 -0.31 -49.28
C ALA A 325 53.23 -0.59 -50.65
N ALA A 326 51.90 -0.59 -50.70
CA ALA A 326 51.10 -0.73 -51.91
C ALA A 326 51.44 0.37 -52.93
N ASN A 327 51.49 1.62 -52.48
CA ASN A 327 51.88 2.76 -53.31
C ASN A 327 53.30 2.61 -53.84
N THR A 328 54.24 2.14 -53.02
CA THR A 328 55.63 1.91 -53.46
C THR A 328 55.71 0.78 -54.49
N GLN A 329 54.96 -0.32 -54.30
CA GLN A 329 54.90 -1.41 -55.28
C GLN A 329 54.28 -0.94 -56.60
N LEU A 330 53.21 -0.15 -56.51
CA LEU A 330 52.51 0.44 -57.65
C LEU A 330 53.44 1.40 -58.41
N GLU A 331 54.16 2.27 -57.70
CA GLU A 331 55.17 3.17 -58.27
C GLU A 331 56.23 2.38 -59.04
N ASN A 332 56.80 1.33 -58.43
CA ASN A 332 57.81 0.50 -59.08
C ASN A 332 57.30 -0.24 -60.33
N LEU A 333 56.04 -0.69 -60.31
CA LEU A 333 55.39 -1.31 -61.46
C LEU A 333 55.19 -0.30 -62.61
N LEU A 334 54.73 0.92 -62.28
CA LEU A 334 54.33 1.93 -63.27
C LEU A 334 55.48 2.77 -63.81
N THR A 335 56.58 2.90 -63.05
CA THR A 335 57.79 3.59 -63.54
C THR A 335 58.35 2.93 -64.81
N ARG A 336 58.12 1.62 -64.99
CA ARG A 336 58.52 0.87 -66.19
C ARG A 336 57.59 1.08 -67.40
N THR A 337 56.35 1.53 -67.17
CA THR A 337 55.31 1.64 -68.21
C THR A 337 55.00 3.10 -68.59
N GLY A 338 55.51 4.08 -67.83
CA GLY A 338 55.24 5.50 -68.07
C GLY A 338 53.82 5.93 -67.72
N LEU A 339 53.09 5.10 -66.96
CA LEU A 339 51.72 5.36 -66.54
C LEU A 339 51.67 6.31 -65.34
N SER A 340 50.64 7.15 -65.28
CA SER A 340 50.42 8.10 -64.18
C SER A 340 49.37 7.56 -63.23
N TYR A 341 49.59 7.71 -61.93
CA TYR A 341 48.60 7.32 -60.93
C TYR A 341 48.51 8.33 -59.78
N THR A 342 47.37 8.32 -59.10
CA THR A 342 47.18 9.06 -57.85
C THR A 342 47.51 8.14 -56.68
N PRO A 343 48.32 8.56 -55.68
CA PRO A 343 48.60 7.74 -54.52
C PRO A 343 47.32 7.22 -53.84
N MET A 344 47.31 5.93 -53.54
CA MET A 344 46.25 5.25 -52.82
C MET A 344 46.15 5.76 -51.38
N THR A 345 44.91 5.87 -50.94
CA THR A 345 44.45 6.18 -49.58
C THR A 345 43.37 5.16 -49.21
N ARG A 346 42.94 5.14 -47.94
CA ARG A 346 41.87 4.21 -47.52
C ARG A 346 40.57 4.41 -48.29
N GLU A 347 40.28 5.63 -48.72
CA GLU A 347 39.02 5.97 -49.37
C GLU A 347 39.03 5.70 -50.89
N ASN A 348 40.21 5.63 -51.52
CA ASN A 348 40.31 5.58 -52.99
C ASN A 348 41.12 4.39 -53.54
N TYR A 349 41.72 3.52 -52.71
CA TYR A 349 42.61 2.46 -53.21
C TYR A 349 41.96 1.56 -54.26
N ALA A 350 40.69 1.17 -54.07
CA ALA A 350 39.97 0.32 -55.00
C ALA A 350 39.79 1.00 -56.38
N ALA A 351 39.45 2.29 -56.36
CA ALA A 351 39.30 3.08 -57.58
C ALA A 351 40.64 3.28 -58.31
N VAL A 352 41.71 3.55 -57.56
CA VAL A 352 43.06 3.70 -58.12
C VAL A 352 43.55 2.41 -58.76
N LEU A 353 43.36 1.25 -58.11
CA LEU A 353 43.78 -0.03 -58.68
C LEU A 353 43.00 -0.38 -59.96
N ALA A 354 41.69 -0.10 -60.00
CA ALA A 354 40.88 -0.29 -61.19
C ALA A 354 41.34 0.62 -62.36
N ASP A 355 41.62 1.89 -62.07
CA ASP A 355 42.14 2.85 -63.06
C ASP A 355 43.50 2.39 -63.62
N VAL A 356 44.41 1.94 -62.75
CA VAL A 356 45.71 1.41 -63.19
C VAL A 356 45.54 0.17 -64.07
N GLN A 357 44.65 -0.75 -63.73
CA GLN A 357 44.37 -1.92 -64.57
C GLN A 357 43.86 -1.52 -65.96
N GLN A 358 42.98 -0.52 -66.03
CA GLN A 358 42.49 0.01 -67.29
C GLN A 358 43.61 0.67 -68.11
N GLN A 359 44.47 1.46 -67.47
CA GLN A 359 45.63 2.07 -68.12
C GLN A 359 46.62 1.02 -68.67
N ILE A 360 46.86 -0.07 -67.94
CA ILE A 360 47.68 -1.20 -68.41
C ILE A 360 47.06 -1.83 -69.66
N GLY A 361 45.73 -2.04 -69.67
CA GLY A 361 45.03 -2.56 -70.85
C GLY A 361 45.18 -1.67 -72.09
N GLY A 362 45.02 -0.35 -71.92
CA GLY A 362 45.24 0.61 -72.99
C GLY A 362 46.68 0.63 -73.51
N ALA A 363 47.66 0.59 -72.60
CA ALA A 363 49.08 0.55 -72.96
C ALA A 363 49.47 -0.75 -73.68
N ALA A 364 48.95 -1.89 -73.21
CA ALA A 364 49.17 -3.19 -73.84
C ALA A 364 48.60 -3.24 -75.26
N LEU A 365 47.39 -2.72 -75.48
CA LEU A 365 46.77 -2.65 -76.81
C LEU A 365 47.59 -1.77 -77.76
N LYS A 366 48.07 -0.61 -77.29
CA LYS A 366 48.92 0.27 -78.08
C LYS A 366 50.21 -0.42 -78.49
N ALA A 367 50.93 -1.03 -77.54
CA ALA A 367 52.18 -1.72 -77.80
C ALA A 367 52.00 -2.91 -78.76
N ALA A 368 50.97 -3.73 -78.56
CA ALA A 368 50.66 -4.86 -79.44
C ALA A 368 50.31 -4.41 -80.87
N THR A 369 49.55 -3.31 -81.00
CA THR A 369 49.20 -2.73 -82.31
C THR A 369 50.43 -2.17 -83.03
N GLU A 370 51.33 -1.49 -82.31
CA GLU A 370 52.58 -0.96 -82.87
C GLU A 370 53.52 -2.09 -83.31
N GLU A 371 53.67 -3.15 -82.51
CA GLU A 371 54.48 -4.33 -82.86
C GLU A 371 53.89 -5.07 -84.08
N ALA A 372 52.58 -5.31 -84.08
CA ALA A 372 51.87 -5.92 -85.20
C ALA A 372 52.03 -5.09 -86.48
N ARG A 373 51.84 -3.76 -86.39
CA ARG A 373 52.03 -2.85 -87.54
C ARG A 373 53.46 -2.90 -88.06
N ALA A 374 54.47 -2.98 -87.19
CA ALA A 374 55.86 -3.09 -87.61
C ALA A 374 56.13 -4.40 -88.39
N LYS A 375 55.61 -5.54 -87.89
CA LYS A 375 55.71 -6.83 -88.59
C LYS A 375 54.99 -6.81 -89.93
N VAL A 376 53.72 -6.37 -89.96
CA VAL A 376 52.92 -6.25 -91.18
C VAL A 376 53.60 -5.31 -92.19
N THR A 377 54.15 -4.19 -91.74
CA THR A 377 54.87 -3.25 -92.62
C THR A 377 56.06 -3.93 -93.27
N ALA A 378 56.85 -4.68 -92.51
CA ALA A 378 58.00 -5.41 -93.05
C ALA A 378 57.58 -6.50 -94.05
N GLU A 379 56.56 -7.29 -93.72
CA GLU A 379 56.05 -8.37 -94.57
C GLU A 379 55.42 -7.85 -95.86
N VAL A 380 54.56 -6.84 -95.78
CA VAL A 380 53.91 -6.23 -96.96
C VAL A 380 54.94 -5.55 -97.85
N THR A 381 55.88 -4.80 -97.28
CA THR A 381 56.93 -4.13 -98.06
C THR A 381 57.79 -5.15 -98.80
N ALA A 382 58.19 -6.24 -98.13
CA ALA A 382 58.95 -7.33 -98.75
C ALA A 382 58.13 -8.04 -99.86
N ALA A 383 56.85 -8.32 -99.63
CA ALA A 383 55.99 -8.95 -100.61
C ALA A 383 55.78 -8.08 -101.86
N VAL A 384 55.55 -6.77 -101.68
CA VAL A 384 55.44 -5.81 -102.79
C VAL A 384 56.77 -5.66 -103.51
N GLN A 385 57.90 -5.63 -102.81
CA GLN A 385 59.23 -5.59 -103.43
C GLN A 385 59.44 -6.77 -104.37
N VAL A 386 59.09 -8.00 -103.95
CA VAL A 386 59.18 -9.19 -104.82
C VAL A 386 58.28 -9.06 -106.05
N GLN A 387 57.08 -8.47 -105.93
CA GLN A 387 56.22 -8.22 -107.08
C GLN A 387 56.81 -7.19 -108.06
N VAL A 388 57.37 -6.10 -107.52
CA VAL A 388 58.06 -5.06 -108.30
C VAL A 388 59.30 -5.64 -109.00
N GLU A 389 60.10 -6.45 -108.30
CA GLU A 389 61.26 -7.17 -108.86
C GLU A 389 60.85 -8.07 -110.03
N GLN A 390 59.78 -8.86 -109.87
CA GLN A 390 59.25 -9.71 -110.93
C GLN A 390 58.76 -8.88 -112.13
N GLN A 391 58.06 -7.77 -111.87
CA GLN A 391 57.54 -6.90 -112.92
C GLN A 391 58.67 -6.18 -113.67
N ALA A 392 59.65 -5.61 -112.96
CA ALA A 392 60.82 -4.95 -113.54
C ALA A 392 61.66 -5.92 -114.36
N THR A 393 61.90 -7.14 -113.85
CA THR A 393 62.63 -8.19 -114.58
C THR A 393 61.90 -8.61 -115.85
N ARG A 394 60.56 -8.78 -115.80
CA ARG A 394 59.75 -9.08 -116.99
C ARG A 394 59.78 -7.94 -118.01
N ALA A 395 59.65 -6.70 -117.55
CA ALA A 395 59.70 -5.52 -118.42
C ALA A 395 61.07 -5.38 -119.10
N ALA A 396 62.16 -5.55 -118.35
CA ALA A 396 63.52 -5.52 -118.89
C ALA A 396 63.78 -6.67 -119.88
N ARG A 397 63.28 -7.88 -119.60
CA ARG A 397 63.37 -9.01 -120.53
C ARG A 397 62.65 -8.74 -121.85
N ALA A 398 61.45 -8.17 -121.80
CA ALA A 398 60.70 -7.79 -122.99
C ALA A 398 61.44 -6.69 -123.81
N GLN A 399 62.08 -5.74 -123.14
CA GLN A 399 62.93 -4.73 -123.80
C GLN A 399 64.18 -5.36 -124.44
N ALA A 400 64.86 -6.27 -123.73
CA ALA A 400 66.00 -7.01 -124.25
C ALA A 400 65.62 -7.87 -125.47
N GLU A 401 64.48 -8.57 -125.42
CA GLU A 401 63.92 -9.33 -126.55
C GLU A 401 63.64 -8.43 -127.76
N ALA A 402 63.04 -7.27 -127.55
CA ALA A 402 62.78 -6.31 -128.62
C ALA A 402 64.07 -5.78 -129.26
N GLU A 403 65.12 -5.54 -128.47
CA GLU A 403 66.40 -5.06 -128.98
C GLU A 403 67.17 -6.16 -129.74
N VAL A 404 67.21 -7.38 -129.21
CA VAL A 404 67.83 -8.53 -129.89
C VAL A 404 67.09 -8.87 -131.19
N ARG A 405 65.75 -8.75 -131.23
CA ARG A 405 64.97 -8.95 -132.47
C ARG A 405 65.24 -7.91 -133.57
N LYS A 406 65.79 -6.73 -133.26
CA LYS A 406 66.30 -5.82 -134.32
C LYS A 406 67.51 -6.41 -135.05
N GLN A 407 68.22 -7.33 -134.42
CA GLN A 407 69.34 -8.09 -134.99
C GLN A 407 68.88 -9.47 -135.51
N GLU A 408 67.57 -9.71 -135.65
CA GLU A 408 67.04 -10.99 -136.10
C GLU A 408 67.52 -11.35 -137.51
N GLN A 409 67.66 -10.38 -138.42
CA GLN A 409 68.17 -10.63 -139.77
C GLN A 409 69.64 -11.14 -139.77
N PRO A 410 70.62 -10.48 -139.13
CA PRO A 410 71.98 -11.04 -139.04
C PRO A 410 72.07 -12.34 -138.22
N ILE A 411 71.23 -12.54 -137.20
CA ILE A 411 71.15 -13.82 -136.49
C ILE A 411 70.61 -14.91 -137.43
N ARG A 412 69.54 -14.63 -138.18
CA ARG A 412 68.97 -15.53 -139.19
C ARG A 412 69.96 -15.83 -140.29
N ASP A 413 70.70 -14.84 -140.79
CA ASP A 413 71.73 -15.04 -141.80
C ASP A 413 72.87 -15.93 -141.26
N GLY A 414 73.29 -15.71 -140.00
CA GLY A 414 74.31 -16.53 -139.32
C GLY A 414 73.86 -17.97 -139.05
N VAL A 415 72.62 -18.16 -138.58
CA VAL A 415 72.02 -19.49 -138.37
C VAL A 415 71.78 -20.18 -139.70
N THR A 416 71.31 -19.47 -140.72
CA THR A 416 71.12 -19.99 -142.09
C THR A 416 72.46 -20.41 -142.68
N ALA A 417 73.55 -19.66 -142.45
CA ALA A 417 74.89 -20.05 -142.88
C ALA A 417 75.41 -21.28 -142.12
N ALA A 418 75.21 -21.35 -140.80
CA ALA A 418 75.61 -22.49 -139.99
C ALA A 418 74.83 -23.77 -140.37
N ILE A 419 73.52 -23.65 -140.57
CA ILE A 419 72.67 -24.74 -141.05
C ILE A 419 73.00 -25.09 -142.49
N ARG A 420 73.32 -24.12 -143.36
CA ARG A 420 73.79 -24.37 -144.73
C ARG A 420 75.05 -25.23 -144.73
N GLU A 421 76.03 -24.92 -143.89
CA GLU A 421 77.21 -25.77 -143.73
C GLU A 421 76.86 -27.16 -143.18
N GLN A 422 75.94 -27.24 -142.23
CA GLN A 422 75.49 -28.51 -141.66
C GLN A 422 74.74 -29.38 -142.70
N VAL A 423 73.88 -28.76 -143.52
CA VAL A 423 73.17 -29.38 -144.64
C VAL A 423 74.18 -29.80 -145.71
N LYS A 424 75.11 -28.93 -146.10
CA LYS A 424 76.17 -29.20 -147.08
C LYS A 424 77.05 -30.39 -146.68
N ALA A 425 77.39 -30.50 -145.39
CA ALA A 425 78.13 -31.64 -144.84
C ALA A 425 77.31 -32.95 -144.79
N SER A 426 75.97 -32.86 -144.79
CA SER A 426 75.07 -34.01 -144.76
C SER A 426 74.69 -34.55 -146.14
N ILE A 427 75.03 -33.85 -147.22
CA ILE A 427 74.75 -34.25 -148.60
C ILE A 427 75.60 -35.47 -148.97
N THR A 428 74.95 -36.48 -149.54
CA THR A 428 75.62 -37.72 -149.96
C THR A 428 76.09 -37.65 -151.41
N GLU A 429 77.11 -38.45 -151.76
CA GLU A 429 77.57 -38.61 -153.15
C GLU A 429 76.44 -39.02 -154.11
N GLU A 430 75.43 -39.74 -153.61
CA GLU A 430 74.26 -40.14 -154.38
C GLU A 430 73.36 -38.95 -154.73
N GLN A 431 73.21 -37.98 -153.83
CA GLN A 431 72.45 -36.76 -154.10
C GLN A 431 73.19 -35.85 -155.08
N ILE A 432 74.53 -35.74 -154.98
CA ILE A 432 75.35 -35.01 -155.96
C ILE A 432 75.23 -35.67 -157.34
N PHE A 433 75.30 -37.01 -157.39
CA PHE A 433 75.13 -37.75 -158.62
C PHE A 433 73.73 -37.56 -159.22
N SER A 434 72.68 -37.57 -158.39
CA SER A 434 71.30 -37.32 -158.83
C SER A 434 71.16 -35.95 -159.48
N ALA A 435 71.70 -34.89 -158.88
CA ALA A 435 71.69 -33.55 -159.47
C ALA A 435 72.55 -33.45 -160.73
N ALA A 436 73.72 -34.12 -160.77
CA ALA A 436 74.54 -34.20 -161.97
C ALA A 436 73.80 -34.87 -163.13
N TYR A 437 73.10 -35.95 -162.81
CA TYR A 437 72.31 -36.72 -163.75
C TYR A 437 71.10 -35.93 -164.24
N GLU A 438 70.45 -35.16 -163.37
CA GLU A 438 69.37 -34.25 -163.74
C GLU A 438 69.86 -33.10 -164.64
N ASN A 439 71.04 -32.53 -164.36
CA ASN A 439 71.70 -31.54 -165.21
C ASN A 439 72.06 -32.11 -166.60
N VAL A 440 72.65 -33.31 -166.65
CA VAL A 440 72.93 -33.98 -167.94
C VAL A 440 71.64 -34.27 -168.70
N CYS A 441 70.58 -34.73 -168.02
CA CYS A 441 69.28 -34.98 -168.65
C CYS A 441 68.62 -33.71 -169.21
N THR A 442 68.95 -32.54 -168.68
CA THR A 442 68.39 -31.25 -169.11
C THR A 442 69.26 -30.50 -170.13
N GLN A 443 70.45 -31.01 -170.47
CA GLN A 443 71.30 -30.39 -171.50
C GLN A 443 70.77 -30.65 -172.93
N PRO A 444 70.77 -29.63 -173.82
CA PRO A 444 70.31 -29.79 -175.20
C PRO A 444 71.13 -30.85 -175.95
N GLY A 445 70.47 -31.92 -176.40
CA GLY A 445 71.11 -33.07 -177.05
C GLY A 445 71.13 -34.35 -176.21
N ALA A 446 70.79 -34.27 -174.91
CA ALA A 446 70.71 -35.43 -174.01
C ALA A 446 69.65 -36.47 -174.45
N GLU A 447 68.63 -36.05 -175.20
CA GLU A 447 67.57 -36.94 -175.73
C GLU A 447 68.10 -38.02 -176.69
N ASN A 448 69.27 -37.78 -177.30
CA ASN A 448 69.94 -38.71 -178.23
C ASN A 448 71.05 -39.55 -177.58
N MET A 449 71.24 -39.45 -176.25
CA MET A 449 72.22 -40.24 -175.49
C MET A 449 71.57 -41.47 -174.85
N THR A 450 72.27 -42.60 -174.83
CA THR A 450 71.83 -43.81 -174.11
C THR A 450 71.95 -43.62 -172.60
N GLU A 451 71.20 -44.38 -171.81
CA GLU A 451 71.19 -44.24 -170.34
C GLU A 451 72.56 -44.49 -169.68
N GLU A 452 73.36 -45.39 -170.27
CA GLU A 452 74.72 -45.65 -169.81
C GLU A 452 75.66 -44.49 -170.15
N GLU A 453 75.46 -43.83 -171.30
CA GLU A 453 76.17 -42.59 -171.68
C GLU A 453 75.75 -41.39 -170.83
N LYS A 454 74.46 -41.26 -170.47
CA LYS A 454 74.00 -40.21 -169.54
C LYS A 454 74.52 -40.43 -168.14
N ARG A 455 74.52 -41.67 -167.62
CA ARG A 455 75.16 -41.98 -166.32
C ARG A 455 76.66 -41.78 -166.35
N GLY A 456 77.33 -42.12 -167.46
CA GLY A 456 78.76 -41.87 -167.65
C GLY A 456 79.08 -40.37 -167.72
N ALA A 457 78.27 -39.59 -168.44
CA ALA A 457 78.36 -38.14 -168.51
C ALA A 457 78.00 -37.47 -167.17
N ALA A 458 77.02 -38.00 -166.44
CA ALA A 458 76.64 -37.53 -165.11
C ALA A 458 77.71 -37.86 -164.06
N ALA A 459 78.34 -39.03 -164.15
CA ALA A 459 79.48 -39.39 -163.32
C ALA A 459 80.68 -38.47 -163.61
N ALA A 460 80.92 -38.17 -164.89
CA ALA A 460 81.95 -37.23 -165.30
C ALA A 460 81.63 -35.79 -164.82
N LEU A 461 80.38 -35.34 -164.95
CA LEU A 461 79.92 -34.02 -164.50
C LEU A 461 79.95 -33.92 -162.96
N ALA A 462 79.51 -34.96 -162.25
CA ALA A 462 79.62 -35.08 -160.81
C ALA A 462 81.08 -35.06 -160.33
N ALA A 463 82.03 -35.52 -161.15
CA ALA A 463 83.46 -35.48 -160.84
C ALA A 463 84.12 -34.14 -161.22
N SER A 464 83.77 -33.55 -162.37
CA SER A 464 84.39 -32.31 -162.87
C SER A 464 83.77 -31.04 -162.28
N GLU A 465 82.48 -31.07 -161.96
CA GLU A 465 81.72 -29.94 -161.43
C GLU A 465 81.13 -30.26 -160.04
N ARG A 466 81.75 -31.18 -159.30
CA ARG A 466 81.31 -31.65 -157.98
C ARG A 466 80.93 -30.52 -157.03
N GLU A 467 81.76 -29.48 -156.99
CA GLU A 467 81.60 -28.35 -156.09
C GLU A 467 80.38 -27.49 -156.47
N ALA A 468 80.11 -27.31 -157.76
CA ALA A 468 78.93 -26.59 -158.24
C ALA A 468 77.63 -27.38 -157.99
N LEU A 469 77.67 -28.70 -158.14
CA LEU A 469 76.53 -29.58 -157.90
C LEU A 469 76.22 -29.73 -156.41
N LEU A 470 77.24 -29.83 -155.56
CA LEU A 470 77.07 -29.81 -154.10
C LEU A 470 76.37 -28.52 -153.66
N GLU A 471 76.77 -27.37 -154.21
CA GLU A 471 76.11 -26.09 -153.92
C GLU A 471 74.64 -26.10 -154.35
N THR A 472 74.33 -26.63 -155.54
CA THR A 472 72.97 -26.71 -156.08
C THR A 472 72.04 -27.59 -155.22
N VAL A 473 72.52 -28.76 -154.78
CA VAL A 473 71.77 -29.65 -153.88
C VAL A 473 71.60 -29.01 -152.50
N THR A 474 72.64 -28.32 -152.01
CA THR A 474 72.59 -27.57 -150.75
C THR A 474 71.51 -26.49 -150.81
N ASP A 475 71.51 -25.66 -151.86
CA ASP A 475 70.53 -24.60 -152.03
C ASP A 475 69.09 -25.13 -152.12
N THR A 476 68.90 -26.30 -152.76
CA THR A 476 67.58 -26.97 -152.85
C THR A 476 67.12 -27.51 -151.50
N ALA A 477 68.01 -28.14 -150.72
CA ALA A 477 67.69 -28.62 -149.37
C ALA A 477 67.44 -27.45 -148.38
N MET A 478 68.17 -26.35 -148.56
CA MET A 478 68.03 -25.13 -147.74
C MET A 478 66.67 -24.45 -147.86
N VAL A 479 65.93 -24.68 -148.95
CA VAL A 479 64.57 -24.14 -149.14
C VAL A 479 63.46 -25.14 -148.78
N SER A 480 63.81 -26.32 -148.23
CA SER A 480 62.82 -27.30 -147.78
C SER A 480 62.08 -26.83 -146.52
N PRO A 481 60.77 -27.15 -146.36
CA PRO A 481 60.00 -26.76 -145.18
C PRO A 481 60.62 -27.25 -143.86
N GLU A 482 61.22 -28.44 -143.85
CA GLU A 482 61.85 -29.02 -142.66
C GLU A 482 63.11 -28.26 -142.24
N VAL A 483 63.99 -27.93 -143.20
CA VAL A 483 65.20 -27.13 -142.92
C VAL A 483 64.83 -25.70 -142.56
N GLN A 484 63.82 -25.12 -143.21
CA GLN A 484 63.34 -23.78 -142.87
C GLN A 484 62.76 -23.71 -141.45
N GLN A 485 62.02 -24.74 -141.01
CA GLN A 485 61.53 -24.83 -139.63
C GLN A 485 62.68 -25.01 -138.61
N GLN A 486 63.73 -25.76 -138.98
CA GLN A 486 64.93 -25.88 -138.16
C GLN A 486 65.68 -24.55 -138.04
N ILE A 487 65.81 -23.79 -139.13
CA ILE A 487 66.36 -22.43 -139.13
C ILE A 487 65.53 -21.55 -138.20
N ASP A 488 64.20 -21.52 -138.35
CA ASP A 488 63.33 -20.68 -137.52
C ASP A 488 63.43 -21.03 -136.03
N THR A 489 63.50 -22.33 -135.70
CA THR A 489 63.65 -22.80 -134.31
C THR A 489 65.03 -22.46 -133.73
N GLN A 490 66.10 -22.63 -134.50
CA GLN A 490 67.45 -22.29 -134.04
C GLN A 490 67.66 -20.77 -133.95
N VAL A 491 67.04 -19.99 -134.84
CA VAL A 491 67.00 -18.53 -134.74
C VAL A 491 66.32 -18.12 -133.44
N GLU A 492 65.16 -18.67 -133.11
CA GLU A 492 64.47 -18.34 -131.86
C GLU A 492 65.30 -18.77 -130.62
N ASN A 493 65.98 -19.94 -130.66
CA ASN A 493 66.87 -20.37 -129.59
C ASN A 493 68.10 -19.46 -129.43
N GLU A 494 68.72 -19.02 -130.54
CA GLU A 494 69.89 -18.13 -130.49
C GLU A 494 69.48 -16.71 -130.08
N VAL A 495 68.30 -16.24 -130.51
CA VAL A 495 67.67 -15.01 -130.00
C VAL A 495 67.48 -15.12 -128.49
N GLN A 496 66.89 -16.21 -127.99
CA GLN A 496 66.67 -16.41 -126.56
C GLN A 496 67.99 -16.43 -125.76
N LYS A 497 69.02 -17.08 -126.30
CA LYS A 497 70.36 -17.14 -125.70
C LYS A 497 71.04 -15.77 -125.65
N GLN A 498 70.89 -14.96 -126.70
CA GLN A 498 71.41 -13.59 -126.71
C GLN A 498 70.62 -12.68 -125.76
N VAL A 499 69.30 -12.85 -125.67
CA VAL A 499 68.45 -12.17 -124.68
C VAL A 499 68.89 -12.51 -123.25
N ASP A 500 69.10 -13.79 -122.95
CA ASP A 500 69.59 -14.22 -121.63
C ASP A 500 70.99 -13.63 -121.33
N ALA A 501 71.85 -13.53 -122.34
CA ALA A 501 73.16 -12.87 -122.21
C ALA A 501 73.04 -11.36 -121.93
N VAL A 502 72.13 -10.65 -122.60
CA VAL A 502 71.84 -9.23 -122.33
C VAL A 502 71.25 -9.03 -120.94
N MET A 503 70.35 -9.91 -120.50
CA MET A 503 69.78 -9.89 -119.14
C MET A 503 70.83 -10.19 -118.06
N ALA A 504 71.88 -10.93 -118.38
CA ALA A 504 73.00 -11.21 -117.48
C ALA A 504 74.07 -10.09 -117.46
N MET A 505 73.98 -9.08 -118.33
CA MET A 505 74.95 -7.98 -118.32
C MET A 505 74.82 -7.15 -117.03
N PRO A 506 75.96 -6.76 -116.41
CA PRO A 506 75.94 -5.94 -115.20
C PRO A 506 75.19 -4.62 -115.35
N GLU A 507 75.28 -3.99 -116.53
CA GLU A 507 74.56 -2.75 -116.85
C GLU A 507 73.04 -2.94 -116.86
N THR A 508 72.55 -4.06 -117.42
CA THR A 508 71.13 -4.42 -117.42
C THR A 508 70.64 -4.75 -116.02
N GLN A 509 71.43 -5.51 -115.24
CA GLN A 509 71.09 -5.80 -113.84
C GLN A 509 71.05 -4.54 -112.99
N ALA A 510 71.98 -3.59 -113.20
CA ALA A 510 71.97 -2.30 -112.53
C ALA A 510 70.78 -1.43 -112.94
N ALA A 511 70.39 -1.43 -114.22
CA ALA A 511 69.21 -0.72 -114.71
C ALA A 511 67.90 -1.30 -114.13
N ILE A 512 67.80 -2.64 -114.04
CA ILE A 512 66.69 -3.34 -113.37
C ILE A 512 66.62 -2.92 -111.90
N GLN A 513 67.75 -2.93 -111.18
CA GLN A 513 67.79 -2.50 -109.78
C GLN A 513 67.39 -1.03 -109.61
N GLN A 514 67.89 -0.13 -110.47
CA GLN A 514 67.52 1.29 -110.43
C GLN A 514 66.02 1.49 -110.70
N GLN A 515 65.43 0.70 -111.59
CA GLN A 515 63.99 0.73 -111.85
C GLN A 515 63.19 0.18 -110.66
N ILE A 516 63.66 -0.90 -110.01
CA ILE A 516 63.05 -1.44 -108.78
C ILE A 516 63.07 -0.38 -107.69
N ASP A 517 64.24 0.19 -107.40
CA ASP A 517 64.42 1.20 -106.36
C ASP A 517 63.53 2.42 -106.65
N GLY A 518 63.48 2.88 -107.91
CA GLY A 518 62.63 3.99 -108.35
C GLY A 518 61.14 3.71 -108.25
N GLN A 519 60.69 2.50 -108.60
CA GLN A 519 59.29 2.09 -108.46
C GLN A 519 58.91 1.90 -106.99
N MET A 520 59.79 1.32 -106.17
CA MET A 520 59.57 1.11 -104.74
C MET A 520 59.33 2.42 -103.98
N VAL A 521 59.94 3.53 -104.42
CA VAL A 521 59.73 4.86 -103.80
C VAL A 521 58.65 5.69 -104.50
N SER A 522 57.99 5.17 -105.52
CA SER A 522 56.92 5.89 -106.23
C SER A 522 55.67 6.05 -105.35
N ASP A 523 54.96 7.17 -105.52
CA ASP A 523 53.73 7.46 -104.78
C ASP A 523 52.66 6.38 -104.96
N GLU A 524 52.61 5.75 -106.14
CA GLU A 524 51.66 4.67 -106.46
C GLU A 524 51.97 3.38 -105.69
N VAL A 525 53.23 2.95 -105.67
CA VAL A 525 53.64 1.75 -104.93
C VAL A 525 53.59 2.00 -103.42
N GLN A 526 54.00 3.18 -102.95
CA GLN A 526 53.86 3.57 -101.55
C GLN A 526 52.39 3.64 -101.11
N GLY A 527 51.50 4.13 -101.98
CA GLY A 527 50.05 4.12 -101.75
C GLY A 527 49.47 2.70 -101.65
N LEU A 528 49.93 1.78 -102.52
CA LEU A 528 49.56 0.36 -102.47
C LEU A 528 50.07 -0.33 -101.21
N ILE A 529 51.33 -0.09 -100.81
CA ILE A 529 51.91 -0.61 -99.57
C ILE A 529 51.08 -0.14 -98.37
N ALA A 530 50.80 1.17 -98.28
CA ALA A 530 49.99 1.73 -97.19
C ALA A 530 48.58 1.10 -97.14
N MET A 531 47.90 0.98 -98.29
CA MET A 531 46.58 0.36 -98.37
C MET A 531 46.60 -1.11 -97.93
N ASN A 532 47.62 -1.87 -98.35
CA ASN A 532 47.77 -3.27 -97.99
C ASN A 532 48.13 -3.45 -96.51
N ILE A 533 48.92 -2.55 -95.92
CA ILE A 533 49.19 -2.53 -94.46
C ILE A 533 47.88 -2.31 -93.70
N GLU A 534 47.07 -1.30 -94.05
CA GLU A 534 45.81 -1.06 -93.35
C GLU A 534 44.83 -2.24 -93.49
N SER A 535 44.75 -2.84 -94.69
CA SER A 535 43.92 -4.03 -94.94
C SER A 535 44.38 -5.24 -94.11
N ALA A 536 45.69 -5.50 -94.05
CA ALA A 536 46.25 -6.59 -93.25
C ALA A 536 46.09 -6.34 -91.74
N MET A 537 46.29 -5.10 -91.28
CA MET A 537 46.05 -4.70 -89.89
C MET A 537 44.60 -4.88 -89.47
N ALA A 538 43.64 -4.67 -90.38
CA ALA A 538 42.22 -4.92 -90.14
C ALA A 538 41.82 -6.41 -90.24
N GLY A 539 42.73 -7.28 -90.69
CA GLY A 539 42.45 -8.70 -90.88
C GLY A 539 42.38 -9.48 -89.56
N ASP A 540 41.51 -10.50 -89.55
CA ASP A 540 41.24 -11.33 -88.37
C ASP A 540 42.51 -11.96 -87.75
N ALA A 541 43.48 -12.35 -88.59
CA ALA A 541 44.74 -12.94 -88.11
C ALA A 541 45.54 -11.95 -87.26
N VAL A 542 45.75 -10.72 -87.75
CA VAL A 542 46.50 -9.69 -87.02
C VAL A 542 45.73 -9.22 -85.79
N GLN A 543 44.41 -9.08 -85.90
CA GLN A 543 43.55 -8.74 -84.75
C GLN A 543 43.61 -9.83 -83.66
N SER A 544 43.66 -11.10 -84.05
CA SER A 544 43.82 -12.23 -83.11
C SER A 544 45.18 -12.21 -82.41
N GLU A 545 46.26 -11.90 -83.13
CA GLU A 545 47.60 -11.74 -82.54
C GLU A 545 47.65 -10.56 -81.56
N ILE A 546 47.07 -9.41 -81.92
CA ILE A 546 46.96 -8.25 -81.04
C ILE A 546 46.16 -8.63 -79.78
N ALA A 547 45.01 -9.29 -79.93
CA ALA A 547 44.19 -9.71 -78.80
C ALA A 547 44.93 -10.70 -77.87
N ALA A 548 45.65 -11.67 -78.44
CA ALA A 548 46.45 -12.62 -77.66
C ALA A 548 47.59 -11.93 -76.90
N ALA A 549 48.28 -10.97 -77.53
CA ALA A 549 49.33 -10.19 -76.88
C ALA A 549 48.78 -9.31 -75.75
N VAL A 550 47.62 -8.68 -75.95
CA VAL A 550 46.91 -7.93 -74.91
C VAL A 550 46.54 -8.85 -73.77
N GLU A 551 45.92 -10.01 -74.02
CA GLU A 551 45.55 -10.97 -73.00
C GLU A 551 46.75 -11.50 -72.21
N GLN A 552 47.91 -11.68 -72.85
CA GLN A 552 49.13 -12.06 -72.15
C GLN A 552 49.61 -10.97 -71.16
N ALA A 553 49.34 -9.69 -71.46
CA ALA A 553 49.68 -8.55 -70.61
C ALA A 553 48.59 -8.24 -69.56
N THR A 554 47.32 -8.47 -69.88
CA THR A 554 46.16 -8.08 -69.06
C THR A 554 45.45 -9.24 -68.35
N GLY A 555 45.79 -10.48 -68.71
CA GLY A 555 45.21 -11.67 -68.11
C GLY A 555 45.44 -11.71 -66.60
N ALA A 556 44.55 -12.36 -65.87
CA ALA A 556 44.57 -12.37 -64.40
C ALA A 556 45.90 -12.88 -63.79
N ASP A 557 46.61 -13.75 -64.53
CA ASP A 557 47.91 -14.31 -64.15
C ASP A 557 49.12 -13.55 -64.72
N SER A 558 48.91 -12.42 -65.41
CA SER A 558 50.00 -11.65 -65.99
C SER A 558 50.91 -11.07 -64.90
N ALA A 559 52.17 -10.83 -65.26
CA ALA A 559 53.17 -10.27 -64.35
C ALA A 559 52.80 -8.86 -63.82
N LEU A 560 51.92 -8.13 -64.54
CA LEU A 560 51.46 -6.80 -64.16
C LEU A 560 50.16 -6.86 -63.34
N ILE A 561 49.20 -7.69 -63.74
CA ILE A 561 47.85 -7.70 -63.16
C ILE A 561 47.79 -8.59 -61.91
N LYS A 562 48.51 -9.70 -61.86
CA LYS A 562 48.50 -10.61 -60.70
C LYS A 562 48.95 -9.94 -59.39
N PRO A 563 50.05 -9.15 -59.36
CA PRO A 563 50.41 -8.39 -58.17
C PRO A 563 49.34 -7.37 -57.77
N LEU A 564 48.73 -6.67 -58.73
CA LEU A 564 47.67 -5.69 -58.48
C LEU A 564 46.42 -6.34 -57.87
N ASN A 565 46.00 -7.50 -58.39
CA ASN A 565 44.87 -8.25 -57.82
C ASN A 565 45.18 -8.78 -56.41
N THR A 566 46.41 -9.22 -56.17
CA THR A 566 46.85 -9.65 -54.84
C THR A 566 46.78 -8.47 -53.86
N LEU A 567 47.26 -7.30 -54.28
CA LEU A 567 47.24 -6.08 -53.50
C LEU A 567 45.81 -5.60 -53.22
N ALA A 568 44.94 -5.62 -54.24
CA ALA A 568 43.53 -5.31 -54.10
C ALA A 568 42.85 -6.21 -53.06
N THR A 569 43.11 -7.52 -53.13
CA THR A 569 42.56 -8.50 -52.18
C THR A 569 43.04 -8.24 -50.76
N GLN A 570 44.34 -7.95 -50.57
CA GLN A 570 44.90 -7.65 -49.25
C GLN A 570 44.32 -6.36 -48.65
N LEU A 571 44.26 -5.29 -49.43
CA LEU A 571 43.72 -4.00 -48.98
C LEU A 571 42.22 -4.10 -48.67
N THR A 572 41.46 -4.79 -49.51
CA THR A 572 40.01 -5.01 -49.29
C THR A 572 39.76 -5.87 -48.06
N GLY A 573 40.53 -6.95 -47.87
CA GLY A 573 40.42 -7.79 -46.67
C GLY A 573 40.75 -7.03 -45.40
N PHE A 574 41.78 -6.18 -45.44
CA PHE A 574 42.16 -5.35 -44.29
C PHE A 574 41.14 -4.24 -44.00
N ASP A 575 40.60 -3.59 -45.04
CA ASP A 575 39.53 -2.60 -44.88
C ASP A 575 38.31 -3.22 -44.21
N ALA A 576 37.87 -4.40 -44.67
CA ALA A 576 36.75 -5.13 -44.04
C ALA A 576 37.02 -5.45 -42.56
N PHE A 577 38.25 -5.88 -42.23
CA PHE A 577 38.67 -6.09 -40.84
C PHE A 577 38.61 -4.79 -40.02
N TYR A 578 39.15 -3.69 -40.55
CA TYR A 578 39.17 -2.39 -39.89
C TYR A 578 37.75 -1.85 -39.65
N GLN A 579 36.85 -1.99 -40.62
CA GLN A 579 35.43 -1.63 -40.47
C GLN A 579 34.71 -2.49 -39.44
N GLY A 580 34.99 -3.80 -39.41
CA GLY A 580 34.47 -4.70 -38.37
C GLY A 580 34.93 -4.30 -36.96
N LEU A 581 36.19 -3.87 -36.83
CA LEU A 581 36.74 -3.39 -35.57
C LEU A 581 36.12 -2.05 -35.12
N LEU A 582 35.86 -1.13 -36.06
CA LEU A 582 35.10 0.09 -35.81
C LEU A 582 33.70 -0.22 -35.27
N GLN A 583 32.98 -1.14 -35.92
CA GLN A 583 31.65 -1.55 -35.51
C GLN A 583 31.66 -2.19 -34.12
N TYR A 584 32.64 -3.06 -33.84
CA TYR A 584 32.84 -3.66 -32.53
C TYR A 584 33.07 -2.60 -31.45
N THR A 585 33.97 -1.65 -31.69
CA THR A 585 34.31 -0.58 -30.74
C THR A 585 33.09 0.29 -30.43
N ASN A 586 32.32 0.66 -31.45
CA ASN A 586 31.05 1.38 -31.28
C ASN A 586 30.00 0.57 -30.48
N GLY A 587 29.98 -0.75 -30.65
CA GLY A 587 29.13 -1.65 -29.89
C GLY A 587 29.49 -1.69 -28.40
N VAL A 588 30.79 -1.74 -28.08
CA VAL A 588 31.29 -1.69 -26.69
C VAL A 588 30.93 -0.35 -26.03
N ASP A 589 31.12 0.77 -26.72
CA ASP A 589 30.73 2.09 -26.23
C ASP A 589 29.21 2.18 -25.96
N SER A 590 28.40 1.60 -26.84
CA SER A 590 26.94 1.56 -26.68
C SER A 590 26.54 0.74 -25.45
N ALA A 591 27.20 -0.41 -25.24
CA ALA A 591 26.99 -1.23 -24.05
C ALA A 591 27.41 -0.49 -22.76
N ALA A 592 28.51 0.26 -22.78
CA ALA A 592 28.99 1.03 -21.62
C ALA A 592 27.97 2.12 -21.21
N ARG A 593 27.40 2.81 -22.21
CA ARG A 593 26.32 3.79 -21.98
C ARG A 593 25.07 3.14 -21.40
N ALA A 594 24.67 1.98 -21.93
CA ALA A 594 23.52 1.24 -21.41
C ALA A 594 23.74 0.77 -19.96
N ALA A 595 24.93 0.25 -19.63
CA ALA A 595 25.28 -0.13 -18.26
C ALA A 595 25.19 1.07 -17.29
N SER A 596 25.62 2.25 -17.74
CA SER A 596 25.50 3.50 -16.97
C SER A 596 24.04 3.90 -16.74
N GLN A 597 23.17 3.78 -17.75
CA GLN A 597 21.73 4.05 -17.60
C GLN A 597 21.06 3.10 -16.60
N VAL A 598 21.45 1.82 -16.59
CA VAL A 598 20.94 0.86 -15.59
C VAL A 598 21.40 1.26 -14.20
N ALA A 599 22.66 1.66 -14.02
CA ALA A 599 23.18 2.13 -12.74
C ALA A 599 22.43 3.38 -12.22
N ASP A 600 22.10 4.34 -13.09
CA ASP A 600 21.27 5.50 -12.72
C ASP A 600 19.85 5.07 -12.32
N GLY A 601 19.27 4.12 -13.06
CA GLY A 601 17.96 3.55 -12.77
C GLY A 601 17.91 2.84 -11.41
N THR A 602 18.94 2.06 -11.07
CA THR A 602 19.02 1.36 -9.79
C THR A 602 19.26 2.31 -8.63
N ALA A 603 20.04 3.38 -8.81
CA ALA A 603 20.19 4.43 -7.81
C ALA A 603 18.84 5.11 -7.49
N ARG A 604 18.03 5.39 -8.52
CA ARG A 604 16.67 5.93 -8.34
C ARG A 604 15.73 4.94 -7.64
N LEU A 605 15.81 3.66 -8.00
CA LEU A 605 15.02 2.61 -7.35
C LEU A 605 15.39 2.47 -5.87
N GLN A 606 16.68 2.51 -5.55
CA GLN A 606 17.17 2.47 -4.17
C GLN A 606 16.67 3.67 -3.36
N ALA A 607 16.75 4.88 -3.94
CA ALA A 607 16.23 6.08 -3.29
C ALA A 607 14.71 5.99 -3.03
N GLY A 608 13.94 5.52 -4.01
CA GLY A 608 12.50 5.31 -3.87
C GLY A 608 12.17 4.25 -2.80
N ALA A 609 12.92 3.15 -2.76
CA ALA A 609 12.76 2.12 -1.73
C ALA A 609 13.06 2.67 -0.33
N ALA A 610 14.09 3.52 -0.19
CA ALA A 610 14.39 4.18 1.07
C ALA A 610 13.27 5.14 1.52
N GLN A 611 12.65 5.88 0.59
CA GLN A 611 11.49 6.73 0.89
C GLN A 611 10.28 5.92 1.37
N VAL A 612 9.97 4.80 0.69
CA VAL A 612 8.88 3.90 1.11
C VAL A 612 9.17 3.32 2.50
N SER A 613 10.40 2.87 2.75
CA SER A 613 10.83 2.37 4.05
C SER A 613 10.65 3.42 5.15
N GLY A 614 11.08 4.66 4.93
CA GLY A 614 10.92 5.76 5.89
C GLY A 614 9.45 6.13 6.15
N GLY A 615 8.63 6.18 5.10
CA GLY A 615 7.19 6.44 5.22
C GLY A 615 6.47 5.33 5.98
N ALA A 616 6.78 4.06 5.67
CA ALA A 616 6.22 2.90 6.36
C ALA A 616 6.65 2.83 7.83
N ALA A 617 7.91 3.19 8.15
CA ALA A 617 8.36 3.29 9.54
C ALA A 617 7.59 4.37 10.33
N SER A 618 7.32 5.51 9.69
CA SER A 618 6.51 6.58 10.29
C SER A 618 5.06 6.13 10.52
N LEU A 619 4.46 5.43 9.55
CA LEU A 619 3.12 4.84 9.69
C LEU A 619 3.09 3.82 10.83
N GLN A 620 4.08 2.92 10.90
CA GLN A 620 4.21 1.95 11.99
C GLN A 620 4.24 2.64 13.36
N GLN A 621 5.04 3.71 13.50
CA GLN A 621 5.13 4.46 14.75
C GLN A 621 3.81 5.15 15.11
N GLY A 622 3.17 5.79 14.14
CA GLY A 622 1.85 6.42 14.32
C GLY A 622 0.79 5.41 14.73
N SER A 623 0.75 4.25 14.07
CA SER A 623 -0.18 3.17 14.41
C SER A 623 0.07 2.61 15.82
N ARG A 624 1.33 2.48 16.27
CA ARG A 624 1.63 2.11 17.67
C ARG A 624 1.11 3.15 18.66
N SER A 625 1.30 4.44 18.36
CA SER A 625 0.75 5.50 19.21
C SER A 625 -0.78 5.47 19.27
N LEU A 626 -1.43 5.13 18.15
CA LEU A 626 -2.88 4.94 18.10
C LEU A 626 -3.32 3.71 18.92
N THR A 627 -2.59 2.60 18.85
CA THR A 627 -2.80 1.42 19.70
C THR A 627 -2.72 1.80 21.19
N ASP A 628 -1.67 2.52 21.60
CA ASP A 628 -1.51 2.95 22.99
C ASP A 628 -2.65 3.90 23.44
N GLY A 629 -3.05 4.83 22.59
CA GLY A 629 -4.18 5.74 22.84
C GLY A 629 -5.51 4.99 22.98
N ALA A 630 -5.77 4.04 22.08
CA ALA A 630 -6.96 3.21 22.10
C ALA A 630 -7.00 2.28 23.33
N ALA A 631 -5.85 1.74 23.75
CA ALA A 631 -5.76 0.97 25.00
C ALA A 631 -6.12 1.82 26.23
N ARG A 632 -5.63 3.07 26.29
CA ARG A 632 -5.96 4.01 27.37
C ARG A 632 -7.43 4.40 27.38
N LEU A 633 -8.03 4.61 26.20
CA LEU A 633 -9.46 4.88 26.08
C LEU A 633 -10.29 3.68 26.55
N ALA A 634 -9.93 2.47 26.11
CA ALA A 634 -10.61 1.26 26.55
C ALA A 634 -10.54 1.09 28.07
N GLY A 635 -9.37 1.27 28.67
CA GLY A 635 -9.18 1.20 30.12
C GLY A 635 -10.02 2.24 30.88
N GLY A 636 -9.98 3.51 30.46
CA GLY A 636 -10.77 4.56 31.10
C GLY A 636 -12.28 4.38 30.95
N SER A 637 -12.74 3.85 29.81
CA SER A 637 -14.15 3.51 29.62
C SER A 637 -14.57 2.31 30.49
N SER A 638 -13.70 1.33 30.68
CA SER A 638 -13.96 0.23 31.64
C SER A 638 -14.02 0.74 33.08
N GLU A 639 -13.13 1.65 33.49
CA GLU A 639 -13.20 2.29 34.81
C GLU A 639 -14.51 3.09 35.00
N LEU A 640 -14.95 3.81 33.96
CA LEU A 640 -16.23 4.52 34.00
C LEU A 640 -17.40 3.55 34.18
N ALA A 641 -17.44 2.46 33.39
CA ALA A 641 -18.46 1.42 33.49
C ALA A 641 -18.50 0.79 34.90
N GLU A 642 -17.33 0.44 35.45
CA GLU A 642 -17.23 -0.09 36.82
C GLU A 642 -17.76 0.90 37.85
N GLY A 643 -17.41 2.19 37.75
CA GLY A 643 -17.88 3.23 38.67
C GLY A 643 -19.40 3.49 38.58
N THR A 644 -19.97 3.48 37.37
CA THR A 644 -21.42 3.60 37.18
C THR A 644 -22.18 2.36 37.63
N GLY A 645 -21.57 1.17 37.46
CA GLY A 645 -22.07 -0.08 38.03
C GLY A 645 -22.11 -0.05 39.56
N GLU A 646 -21.06 0.49 40.20
CA GLU A 646 -21.03 0.70 41.66
C GLU A 646 -22.10 1.71 42.10
N LEU A 647 -22.21 2.85 41.41
CA LEU A 647 -23.23 3.86 41.70
C LEU A 647 -24.63 3.23 41.68
N ARG A 648 -24.97 2.54 40.59
CA ARG A 648 -26.26 1.84 40.45
C ARG A 648 -26.49 0.82 41.56
N GLY A 649 -25.46 0.03 41.89
CA GLY A 649 -25.54 -0.97 42.96
C GLY A 649 -25.72 -0.36 44.35
N ARG A 650 -25.22 0.87 44.59
CA ARG A 650 -25.42 1.58 45.85
C ARG A 650 -26.75 2.31 45.93
N THR A 651 -27.35 2.65 44.80
CA THR A 651 -28.63 3.35 44.75
C THR A 651 -29.83 2.43 44.61
N SER A 652 -29.63 1.12 44.35
CA SER A 652 -30.70 0.16 44.04
C SER A 652 -31.76 0.00 45.13
N ASP A 653 -31.37 0.17 46.39
CA ASP A 653 -32.22 -0.07 47.55
C ASP A 653 -32.40 1.21 48.38
N MET A 654 -32.03 2.35 47.83
CA MET A 654 -32.02 3.63 48.55
C MET A 654 -33.42 4.17 48.80
N ASP A 655 -34.35 3.92 47.89
CA ASP A 655 -35.79 4.12 48.02
C ASP A 655 -36.34 3.38 49.26
N SER A 656 -36.04 2.08 49.36
CA SER A 656 -36.48 1.22 50.45
C SER A 656 -35.85 1.67 51.78
N GLN A 657 -34.54 1.90 51.80
CA GLN A 657 -33.84 2.35 53.02
C GLN A 657 -34.31 3.72 53.50
N LEU A 658 -34.67 4.62 52.58
CA LEU A 658 -35.21 5.92 52.94
C LEU A 658 -36.59 5.79 53.56
N ASN A 659 -37.48 5.03 52.93
CA ASN A 659 -38.83 4.77 53.44
C ASN A 659 -38.81 4.08 54.81
N ASP A 660 -37.94 3.07 55.00
CA ASP A 660 -37.73 2.40 56.28
C ASP A 660 -37.28 3.37 57.39
N LYS A 661 -36.40 4.33 57.08
CA LYS A 661 -35.94 5.34 58.05
C LYS A 661 -36.99 6.39 58.38
N ILE A 662 -37.85 6.75 57.43
CA ILE A 662 -38.98 7.63 57.69
C ILE A 662 -39.96 6.95 58.65
N ASP A 663 -40.23 5.66 58.45
CA ASP A 663 -41.09 4.87 59.32
C ASP A 663 -40.53 4.78 60.75
N GLU A 664 -39.25 4.45 60.90
CA GLU A 664 -38.59 4.41 62.22
C GLU A 664 -38.66 5.75 62.98
N LEU A 665 -38.51 6.88 62.27
CA LEU A 665 -38.62 8.20 62.88
C LEU A 665 -40.04 8.49 63.38
N ILE A 666 -41.07 8.15 62.59
CA ILE A 666 -42.47 8.39 62.95
C ILE A 666 -42.87 7.55 64.17
N ASP A 667 -42.47 6.27 64.19
CA ASP A 667 -42.75 5.37 65.31
C ASP A 667 -42.10 5.88 66.61
N GLY A 668 -40.86 6.40 66.53
CA GLY A 668 -40.16 6.98 67.67
C GLY A 668 -40.82 8.21 68.31
N PHE A 669 -41.64 8.96 67.57
CA PHE A 669 -42.34 10.15 68.08
C PHE A 669 -43.72 9.87 68.66
N THR A 670 -44.39 8.81 68.21
CA THR A 670 -45.84 8.63 68.46
C THR A 670 -46.17 7.66 69.58
N GLY A 671 -45.20 6.91 70.13
CA GLY A 671 -45.43 6.02 71.28
C GLY A 671 -46.55 5.00 71.04
N ALA A 672 -46.73 4.58 69.79
CA ALA A 672 -47.98 4.04 69.23
C ALA A 672 -48.47 2.70 69.82
N ASP A 673 -47.72 2.07 70.73
CA ASP A 673 -48.03 0.76 71.30
C ASP A 673 -48.40 0.78 72.79
N TYR A 674 -48.63 1.95 73.40
CA TYR A 674 -49.06 1.98 74.81
C TYR A 674 -50.53 1.57 74.98
N GLU A 675 -50.76 0.41 75.57
CA GLU A 675 -52.08 -0.07 75.99
C GLU A 675 -52.42 0.57 77.35
N ILE A 676 -53.56 1.27 77.43
CA ILE A 676 -53.98 1.97 78.65
C ILE A 676 -54.25 0.93 79.75
N CYS A 677 -53.46 0.99 80.82
CA CYS A 677 -53.63 0.16 82.00
C CYS A 677 -54.18 0.97 83.18
N SER A 678 -54.88 0.30 84.09
CA SER A 678 -55.34 0.89 85.36
C SER A 678 -54.16 1.32 86.22
N PHE A 679 -54.27 2.48 86.86
CA PHE A 679 -53.27 2.93 87.84
C PHE A 679 -53.32 2.12 89.14
N VAL A 680 -54.46 1.51 89.47
CA VAL A 680 -54.69 0.86 90.77
C VAL A 680 -54.49 -0.64 90.80
N SER A 681 -54.73 -1.31 89.68
CA SER A 681 -54.68 -2.77 89.64
C SER A 681 -54.63 -3.27 88.20
N GLU A 682 -53.62 -4.08 87.89
CA GLU A 682 -53.52 -4.80 86.61
C GLU A 682 -54.72 -5.74 86.33
N LYS A 683 -55.52 -6.06 87.37
CA LYS A 683 -56.76 -6.86 87.21
C LYS A 683 -57.87 -6.11 86.48
N ASN A 684 -57.78 -4.79 86.40
CA ASN A 684 -58.70 -3.98 85.61
C ASN A 684 -58.20 -3.95 84.16
N THR A 685 -58.72 -4.85 83.35
CA THR A 685 -58.32 -5.02 81.94
C THR A 685 -59.21 -4.26 80.96
N GLN A 686 -60.34 -3.72 81.42
CA GLN A 686 -61.21 -2.82 80.64
C GLN A 686 -61.11 -1.41 81.20
N VAL A 687 -60.12 -0.63 80.73
CA VAL A 687 -59.88 0.76 81.14
C VAL A 687 -59.73 1.62 79.90
N ASP A 688 -60.64 2.57 79.72
CA ASP A 688 -60.69 3.38 78.51
C ASP A 688 -59.75 4.58 78.57
N ALA A 689 -59.61 5.16 79.77
CA ALA A 689 -58.73 6.29 80.01
C ALA A 689 -58.25 6.28 81.47
N VAL A 690 -57.00 6.68 81.66
CA VAL A 690 -56.48 7.11 82.96
C VAL A 690 -55.96 8.53 82.80
N GLN A 691 -56.32 9.41 83.73
CA GLN A 691 -55.82 10.78 83.78
C GLN A 691 -55.34 11.09 85.19
N PHE A 692 -54.20 11.76 85.30
CA PHE A 692 -53.69 12.27 86.57
C PHE A 692 -53.94 13.76 86.66
N VAL A 693 -54.59 14.18 87.74
CA VAL A 693 -54.79 15.59 88.09
C VAL A 693 -54.18 15.80 89.47
N MET A 694 -53.09 16.55 89.52
CA MET A 694 -52.26 16.70 90.71
C MET A 694 -52.19 18.19 91.05
N THR A 695 -52.49 18.58 92.28
CA THR A 695 -52.62 20.01 92.65
C THR A 695 -51.94 20.28 93.98
N THR A 696 -51.12 21.34 94.05
CA THR A 696 -50.57 21.85 95.31
C THR A 696 -51.61 22.70 96.06
N PRO A 697 -51.50 22.95 97.36
CA PRO A 697 -52.37 23.91 98.05
C PRO A 697 -52.21 25.31 97.47
N ALA A 698 -53.27 26.11 97.54
CA ALA A 698 -53.20 27.55 97.34
C ALA A 698 -52.38 28.22 98.47
N ILE A 699 -51.73 29.34 98.16
CA ILE A 699 -50.98 30.15 99.12
C ILE A 699 -51.80 31.39 99.44
N GLU A 700 -52.44 31.42 100.60
CA GLU A 700 -53.31 32.51 101.09
C GLU A 700 -53.26 32.59 102.65
N GLU A 701 -53.63 33.73 103.26
CA GLU A 701 -53.62 33.88 104.73
C GLU A 701 -54.64 32.94 105.39
N ALA A 702 -54.19 32.13 106.35
CA ALA A 702 -55.04 31.19 107.07
C ALA A 702 -56.07 31.90 107.96
N GLU A 703 -57.34 32.00 107.55
CA GLU A 703 -58.43 32.30 108.46
C GLU A 703 -58.53 31.21 109.55
N ALA A 704 -58.59 31.65 110.81
CA ALA A 704 -58.56 30.78 111.99
C ALA A 704 -59.57 29.62 111.94
N ARG A 705 -59.07 28.40 112.24
CA ARG A 705 -59.83 27.18 112.58
C ARG A 705 -61.26 27.45 113.05
N ARG A 706 -62.25 27.02 112.27
CA ARG A 706 -63.55 26.59 112.79
C ARG A 706 -63.68 25.07 112.62
N ALA A 707 -64.12 24.44 113.70
CA ALA A 707 -64.40 23.01 113.84
C ALA A 707 -65.48 22.54 112.83
N PRO A 708 -65.66 21.21 112.64
CA PRO A 708 -66.13 20.62 111.39
C PRO A 708 -67.52 21.09 110.99
N ALA A 709 -67.70 21.37 109.70
CA ALA A 709 -69.01 21.64 109.11
C ALA A 709 -69.91 20.42 109.28
N GLN A 710 -70.98 20.61 110.03
CA GLN A 710 -72.13 19.73 110.12
C GLN A 710 -72.71 19.45 108.73
N GLU A 711 -73.18 18.21 108.58
CA GLU A 711 -74.03 17.71 107.50
C GLU A 711 -75.01 18.77 106.99
N ALA A 712 -74.78 19.25 105.77
CA ALA A 712 -75.78 20.00 105.04
C ALA A 712 -76.85 19.02 104.54
N GLN A 713 -77.95 18.94 105.30
CA GLN A 713 -79.20 18.38 104.83
C GLN A 713 -79.61 19.08 103.53
N THR A 714 -79.57 18.35 102.42
CA THR A 714 -80.17 18.82 101.17
C THR A 714 -81.69 18.77 101.31
N LEU A 715 -82.31 19.95 101.46
CA LEU A 715 -83.75 20.15 101.29
C LEU A 715 -84.21 19.44 100.01
N SER A 716 -85.27 18.63 100.11
CA SER A 716 -85.77 17.87 98.96
C SER A 716 -86.34 18.81 97.89
N LEU A 717 -86.40 18.30 96.66
CA LEU A 717 -86.91 19.02 95.47
C LEU A 717 -88.28 19.68 95.72
N TRP A 718 -89.12 19.09 96.57
CA TRP A 718 -90.44 19.60 96.95
C TRP A 718 -90.40 20.83 97.88
N GLN A 719 -89.36 20.96 98.71
CA GLN A 719 -89.19 22.12 99.58
C GLN A 719 -88.60 23.33 98.82
N ARG A 720 -87.85 23.10 97.74
CA ARG A 720 -87.41 24.15 96.80
C ARG A 720 -88.56 24.66 95.90
N LEU A 721 -89.55 23.83 95.57
CA LEU A 721 -90.70 24.21 94.76
C LEU A 721 -91.73 25.07 95.52
N LEU A 722 -91.92 24.84 96.82
CA LEU A 722 -92.85 25.61 97.66
C LEU A 722 -92.37 27.03 98.00
N ALA A 723 -91.05 27.25 98.01
CA ALA A 723 -90.44 28.58 98.25
C ALA A 723 -90.47 29.50 97.01
N LEU A 724 -90.91 29.02 95.85
CA LEU A 724 -91.05 29.80 94.62
C LEU A 724 -92.43 30.47 94.47
N PHE A 725 -93.37 30.22 95.41
CA PHE A 725 -94.72 30.79 95.40
C PHE A 725 -95.11 31.48 96.72
N GLN A 726 -94.13 31.91 97.54
CA GLN A 726 -94.32 32.81 98.69
C GLN A 726 -93.23 33.88 98.76
#